data_AF-A0A1C0UZQ5-F1
#
_entry.id   AF-A0A1C0UZQ5-F1
#
_cell.length_a   1.000
_cell.length_b   1.000
_cell.length_c   1.000
_cell.angle_alpha   90.00
_cell.angle_beta   90.00
_cell.angle_gamma   90.00
#
_symmetry.space_group_name_H-M   'P 1'
#
loop_
_entity.id
_entity.type
_entity.pdbx_description
1 polymer ?
#
loop_
_entity_poly.entity_id
_entity_poly.type
_entity_poly.pdbx_seq_one_letter_code
_entity_poly.pdbx_strand_id
1 'polypeptide(L)'
;MSIWIVTIGNSDVQLTKNNNWSSLYKLVDGEKKAILEYCANLKKPPTEDEATELYPAPARALGLVYRTECLDEYGNDLAFPLLDTFIKEFPPESSERPTQVIVLLTDQTHIFTEDQKEYPYCPFWQDTVELQEILRRYFDKKLNIKEPRFYSIPKSVTNQHPTEKEGVDNWEAMLREVGQILEQALSELQIDREAEETVYVSHQAGTPAISSAVQFLTISKFKTVKFLVSNQFYQDGNLVSEPKVIDSSNYWRGLQIEKAKKLIISGLPGAALELLNGIDGIDKIVNSQGETVISKLNSLVDLFNFKQADPPESEFDPIRAIKRVRQALDLAEKFFESENYLPGVNVLAAAQETFLKAAIIYKLQQENKVIDGFPVCQLVKWDHQGLSLQRKNDLTANGVAIPRNQEDLSGLLNFPVPQAVDQQKDHQDSSSDHKAFWQIYLKNGEFNLDSIPPNNYFIPTESRLLKWLVHLDNNFQEWPLMKWSCTHFRTRELDRRNQNLHNLLGVKKLDVIRYLLGNPDEPEIQSNIQPVGNPNRPKIKSNVPPVGNPNDPKIKSNVPPVGNPNDPKIKSNVPPAQETFKESEKKGNSLSVKDVIDVYSKYVKTQFLEALEQFGWNDQCQGYIPLETQLEDLANSLDKQVEESDRTS
;
A
#
# COMPACT_ATOMS: atom_id res chain seq x y z
N MET A 1 -28.47 18.15 -4.72
CA MET A 1 -28.19 19.59 -4.50
C MET A 1 -26.94 19.92 -5.30
N SER A 2 -26.88 21.07 -5.98
CA SER A 2 -25.68 21.48 -6.72
C SER A 2 -25.20 22.86 -6.24
N ILE A 3 -23.87 22.99 -6.23
CA ILE A 3 -23.14 24.18 -5.82
C ILE A 3 -22.41 24.71 -7.04
N TRP A 4 -22.40 26.03 -7.23
CA TRP A 4 -21.57 26.67 -8.24
C TRP A 4 -20.53 27.57 -7.58
N ILE A 5 -19.25 27.23 -7.76
CA ILE A 5 -18.11 28.04 -7.35
C ILE A 5 -17.63 28.82 -8.57
N VAL A 6 -17.63 30.15 -8.49
CA VAL A 6 -17.27 31.02 -9.59
C VAL A 6 -16.22 32.04 -9.16
N THR A 7 -15.13 32.13 -9.92
CA THR A 7 -14.18 33.24 -9.83
C THR A 7 -14.64 34.38 -10.71
N ILE A 8 -14.40 35.63 -10.29
CA ILE A 8 -14.75 36.82 -11.06
C ILE A 8 -13.48 37.59 -11.43
N GLY A 9 -13.40 37.99 -12.70
CA GLY A 9 -12.30 38.75 -13.28
C GLY A 9 -12.72 40.16 -13.70
N ASN A 10 -11.72 40.95 -14.08
CA ASN A 10 -11.88 42.37 -14.43
C ASN A 10 -12.88 42.65 -15.57
N SER A 11 -13.02 41.70 -16.49
CA SER A 11 -13.82 41.85 -17.72
C SER A 11 -15.15 41.08 -17.70
N ASP A 12 -15.52 40.48 -16.56
CA ASP A 12 -16.77 39.72 -16.43
C ASP A 12 -18.00 40.61 -16.32
N VAL A 13 -17.80 41.88 -15.97
CA VAL A 13 -18.83 42.92 -15.99
C VAL A 13 -18.31 44.06 -16.84
N GLN A 14 -19.04 44.39 -17.90
CA GLN A 14 -18.69 45.47 -18.83
C GLN A 14 -19.91 46.34 -19.12
N LEU A 15 -19.71 47.47 -19.80
CA LEU A 15 -20.83 48.32 -20.19
C LEU A 15 -21.26 48.04 -21.63
N THR A 16 -22.56 48.03 -21.87
CA THR A 16 -23.13 48.01 -23.24
C THR A 16 -23.11 49.38 -23.91
N LYS A 17 -22.98 50.45 -23.11
CA LYS A 17 -22.86 51.85 -23.56
C LYS A 17 -22.16 52.69 -22.49
N ASN A 18 -21.46 53.74 -22.90
CA ASN A 18 -20.69 54.60 -21.98
C ASN A 18 -21.34 55.97 -21.68
N ASN A 19 -22.48 56.31 -22.31
CA ASN A 19 -23.12 57.64 -22.23
C ASN A 19 -23.44 58.10 -20.81
N ASN A 20 -23.76 57.17 -19.91
CA ASN A 20 -24.13 57.47 -18.53
C ASN A 20 -22.92 57.57 -17.58
N TRP A 21 -21.73 57.15 -18.02
CA TRP A 21 -20.54 57.08 -17.17
C TRP A 21 -20.21 58.41 -16.50
N SER A 22 -20.08 59.49 -17.28
CA SER A 22 -19.68 60.80 -16.73
C SER A 22 -20.72 61.40 -15.78
N SER A 23 -22.00 61.11 -15.99
CA SER A 23 -23.07 61.57 -15.11
C SER A 23 -23.03 60.79 -13.79
N LEU A 24 -22.97 59.45 -13.85
CA LEU A 24 -22.90 58.59 -12.68
C LEU A 24 -21.62 58.82 -11.85
N TYR A 25 -20.48 59.03 -12.51
CA TYR A 25 -19.20 59.35 -11.86
C TYR A 25 -19.26 60.66 -11.05
N LYS A 26 -20.01 61.66 -11.52
CA LYS A 26 -20.20 62.94 -10.80
C LYS A 26 -21.11 62.79 -9.59
N LEU A 27 -22.02 61.81 -9.63
CA LEU A 27 -22.92 61.50 -8.52
C LEU A 27 -22.26 60.63 -7.45
N VAL A 28 -21.04 60.12 -7.66
CA VAL A 28 -20.28 59.43 -6.61
C VAL A 28 -19.85 60.46 -5.56
N ASP A 29 -20.16 60.20 -4.29
CA ASP A 29 -19.79 61.02 -3.14
C ASP A 29 -19.06 60.20 -2.05
N GLY A 30 -18.68 60.88 -0.97
CA GLY A 30 -18.08 60.26 0.22
C GLY A 30 -16.77 59.50 -0.04
N GLU A 31 -16.57 58.40 0.69
CA GLU A 31 -15.35 57.57 0.61
C GLU A 31 -15.15 56.94 -0.77
N LYS A 32 -16.25 56.55 -1.45
CA LYS A 32 -16.21 56.02 -2.82
C LYS A 32 -15.63 57.03 -3.79
N LYS A 33 -15.95 58.32 -3.60
CA LYS A 33 -15.40 59.41 -4.40
C LYS A 33 -13.90 59.57 -4.18
N ALA A 34 -13.47 59.55 -2.91
CA ALA A 34 -12.06 59.64 -2.56
C ALA A 34 -11.25 58.51 -3.19
N ILE A 35 -11.78 57.27 -3.22
CA ILE A 35 -11.13 56.15 -3.91
C ILE A 35 -10.97 56.44 -5.40
N LEU A 36 -12.05 56.80 -6.11
CA LEU A 36 -12.00 57.09 -7.55
C LEU A 36 -11.04 58.24 -7.90
N GLU A 37 -10.86 59.20 -7.00
CA GLU A 37 -9.98 60.35 -7.18
C GLU A 37 -8.49 60.01 -7.16
N TYR A 38 -8.10 58.82 -6.69
CA TYR A 38 -6.72 58.34 -6.87
C TYR A 38 -6.33 58.33 -8.34
N CYS A 39 -7.23 57.98 -9.28
CA CYS A 39 -6.90 57.90 -10.71
C CYS A 39 -7.77 58.84 -11.56
N ALA A 40 -7.22 59.99 -11.95
CA ALA A 40 -7.91 60.97 -12.79
C ALA A 40 -8.36 60.43 -14.17
N ASN A 41 -7.69 59.39 -14.68
CA ASN A 41 -8.05 58.77 -15.97
C ASN A 41 -9.41 58.07 -15.95
N LEU A 42 -9.86 57.58 -14.79
CA LEU A 42 -11.16 56.88 -14.64
C LEU A 42 -12.36 57.81 -14.80
N LYS A 43 -12.16 59.14 -14.75
CA LYS A 43 -13.21 60.12 -15.02
C LYS A 43 -13.67 60.09 -16.48
N LYS A 44 -12.79 59.67 -17.40
CA LYS A 44 -13.11 59.56 -18.82
C LYS A 44 -14.00 58.33 -19.05
N PRO A 45 -15.04 58.42 -19.90
CA PRO A 45 -15.80 57.23 -20.30
C PRO A 45 -14.90 56.15 -20.90
N PRO A 46 -15.16 54.87 -20.62
CA PRO A 46 -14.45 53.76 -21.25
C PRO A 46 -14.62 53.80 -22.77
N THR A 47 -13.61 53.33 -23.49
CA THR A 47 -13.61 53.18 -24.95
C THR A 47 -14.23 51.85 -25.34
N GLU A 48 -14.84 51.82 -26.53
CA GLU A 48 -15.38 50.59 -27.10
C GLU A 48 -14.25 49.64 -27.49
N ASP A 49 -14.42 48.36 -27.18
CA ASP A 49 -13.56 47.28 -27.63
C ASP A 49 -14.06 46.77 -28.98
N GLU A 50 -13.21 46.80 -30.00
CA GLU A 50 -13.60 46.46 -31.38
C GLU A 50 -14.02 44.99 -31.54
N ALA A 51 -13.54 44.10 -30.67
CA ALA A 51 -13.82 42.67 -30.77
C ALA A 51 -15.16 42.29 -30.14
N THR A 52 -15.53 42.97 -29.05
CA THR A 52 -16.74 42.65 -28.27
C THR A 52 -17.87 43.65 -28.46
N GLU A 53 -17.61 44.83 -29.03
CA GLU A 53 -18.54 45.96 -29.11
C GLU A 53 -19.04 46.42 -27.72
N LEU A 54 -18.29 46.08 -26.67
CA LEU A 54 -18.56 46.47 -25.29
C LEU A 54 -17.57 47.56 -24.87
N TYR A 55 -17.88 48.22 -23.76
CA TYR A 55 -17.05 49.28 -23.20
C TYR A 55 -16.42 48.78 -21.90
N PRO A 56 -15.26 48.10 -21.95
CA PRO A 56 -14.58 47.58 -20.77
C PRO A 56 -14.12 48.72 -19.85
N ALA A 57 -14.38 48.57 -18.56
CA ALA A 57 -13.88 49.44 -17.52
C ALA A 57 -13.25 48.60 -16.41
N PRO A 58 -12.30 49.14 -15.63
CA PRO A 58 -11.76 48.41 -14.49
C PRO A 58 -12.88 48.04 -13.49
N ALA A 59 -12.92 46.78 -13.08
CA ALA A 59 -14.00 46.20 -12.28
C ALA A 59 -14.30 46.99 -11.00
N ARG A 60 -13.27 47.40 -10.26
CA ARG A 60 -13.42 48.21 -9.05
C ARG A 60 -14.09 49.55 -9.35
N ALA A 61 -13.64 50.23 -10.41
CA ALA A 61 -14.20 51.51 -10.82
C ALA A 61 -15.65 51.37 -11.29
N LEU A 62 -15.96 50.31 -12.05
CA LEU A 62 -17.31 50.01 -12.51
C LEU A 62 -18.27 49.82 -11.33
N GLY A 63 -17.90 49.02 -10.32
CA GLY A 63 -18.70 48.82 -9.10
C GLY A 63 -18.93 50.11 -8.30
N LEU A 64 -17.92 50.98 -8.22
CA LEU A 64 -18.02 52.27 -7.54
C LEU A 64 -18.87 53.31 -8.30
N VAL A 65 -18.90 53.25 -9.63
CA VAL A 65 -19.72 54.15 -10.46
C VAL A 65 -21.16 53.66 -10.55
N TYR A 66 -21.37 52.38 -10.86
CA TYR A 66 -22.67 51.70 -10.94
C TYR A 66 -23.06 51.11 -9.58
N ARG A 67 -23.13 52.00 -8.57
CA ARG A 67 -23.47 51.64 -7.18
C ARG A 67 -24.88 51.07 -7.08
N THR A 68 -25.14 50.37 -5.98
CA THR A 68 -26.43 49.74 -5.65
C THR A 68 -27.63 50.66 -5.88
N GLU A 69 -27.53 51.95 -5.51
CA GLU A 69 -28.63 52.91 -5.63
C GLU A 69 -29.00 53.25 -7.08
N CYS A 70 -28.09 53.02 -8.03
CA CYS A 70 -28.29 53.32 -9.45
C CYS A 70 -28.68 52.08 -10.27
N LEU A 71 -28.63 50.87 -9.68
CA LEU A 71 -28.85 49.62 -10.43
C LEU A 71 -30.29 49.43 -10.93
N ASP A 72 -31.28 50.06 -10.28
CA ASP A 72 -32.67 50.00 -10.75
C ASP A 72 -32.87 50.74 -12.08
N GLU A 73 -32.21 51.87 -12.26
CA GLU A 73 -32.36 52.73 -13.43
C GLU A 73 -31.34 52.38 -14.53
N TYR A 74 -30.10 52.05 -14.14
CA TYR A 74 -28.96 51.89 -15.04
C TYR A 74 -28.45 50.45 -15.14
N GLY A 75 -29.07 49.47 -14.48
CA GLY A 75 -28.60 48.08 -14.50
C GLY A 75 -28.61 47.42 -15.89
N ASN A 76 -29.41 47.93 -16.84
CA ASN A 76 -29.43 47.46 -18.23
C ASN A 76 -28.22 47.95 -19.05
N ASP A 77 -27.40 48.83 -18.47
CA ASP A 77 -26.16 49.29 -19.08
C ASP A 77 -25.03 48.27 -18.89
N LEU A 78 -25.26 47.21 -18.10
CA LEU A 78 -24.28 46.18 -17.76
C LEU A 78 -24.43 44.93 -18.64
N ALA A 79 -23.31 44.42 -19.14
CA ALA A 79 -23.17 43.14 -19.83
C ALA A 79 -22.32 42.17 -18.99
N PHE A 80 -22.64 40.88 -19.09
CA PHE A 80 -21.98 39.82 -18.32
C PHE A 80 -21.47 38.71 -19.26
N PRO A 81 -20.54 39.01 -20.19
CA PRO A 81 -20.26 38.16 -21.34
C PRO A 81 -19.89 36.71 -20.98
N LEU A 82 -19.07 36.53 -19.95
CA LEU A 82 -18.65 35.20 -19.50
C LEU A 82 -19.74 34.50 -18.67
N LEU A 83 -20.32 35.19 -17.68
CA LEU A 83 -21.37 34.62 -16.83
C LEU A 83 -22.65 34.27 -17.62
N ASP A 84 -23.05 35.09 -18.60
CA ASP A 84 -24.19 34.80 -19.46
C ASP A 84 -23.93 33.58 -20.35
N THR A 85 -22.66 33.27 -20.65
CA THR A 85 -22.31 32.01 -21.31
C THR A 85 -22.49 30.82 -20.36
N PHE A 86 -21.99 30.92 -19.12
CA PHE A 86 -22.13 29.86 -18.11
C PHE A 86 -23.59 29.58 -17.74
N ILE A 87 -24.43 30.61 -17.59
CA ILE A 87 -25.85 30.47 -17.21
C ILE A 87 -26.66 29.65 -18.23
N LYS A 88 -26.23 29.58 -19.50
CA LYS A 88 -26.89 28.74 -20.52
C LYS A 88 -26.93 27.26 -20.11
N GLU A 89 -25.98 26.80 -19.29
CA GLU A 89 -25.95 25.42 -18.77
C GLU A 89 -26.99 25.16 -17.66
N PHE A 90 -27.59 26.22 -17.10
CA PHE A 90 -28.52 26.12 -15.98
C PHE A 90 -29.94 26.60 -16.35
N PRO A 91 -30.64 25.95 -17.31
CA PRO A 91 -31.98 26.37 -17.70
C PRO A 91 -32.96 26.23 -16.52
N PRO A 92 -34.06 27.02 -16.49
CA PRO A 92 -34.95 27.12 -15.34
C PRO A 92 -35.53 25.79 -14.83
N GLU A 93 -35.73 24.82 -15.72
CA GLU A 93 -36.31 23.50 -15.39
C GLU A 93 -35.26 22.43 -15.08
N SER A 94 -33.96 22.75 -15.14
CA SER A 94 -32.90 21.77 -14.90
C SER A 94 -32.80 21.39 -13.42
N SER A 95 -32.78 20.07 -13.15
CA SER A 95 -32.45 19.52 -11.83
C SER A 95 -31.00 19.76 -11.42
N GLU A 96 -30.13 20.13 -12.37
CA GLU A 96 -28.72 20.45 -12.13
C GLU A 96 -28.50 21.93 -11.75
N ARG A 97 -29.56 22.75 -11.80
CA ARG A 97 -29.49 24.18 -11.50
C ARG A 97 -28.96 24.43 -10.08
N PRO A 98 -27.92 25.27 -9.91
CA PRO A 98 -27.30 25.49 -8.61
C PRO A 98 -28.29 26.06 -7.61
N THR A 99 -28.26 25.48 -6.43
CA THR A 99 -29.03 25.95 -5.26
C THR A 99 -28.22 26.89 -4.37
N GLN A 100 -26.89 26.86 -4.54
CA GLN A 100 -25.93 27.69 -3.82
C GLN A 100 -24.90 28.21 -4.83
N VAL A 101 -24.50 29.47 -4.66
CA VAL A 101 -23.41 30.08 -5.44
C VAL A 101 -22.39 30.65 -4.49
N ILE A 102 -21.13 30.25 -4.67
CA ILE A 102 -19.96 30.77 -3.98
C ILE A 102 -19.18 31.61 -4.99
N VAL A 103 -19.03 32.89 -4.70
CA VAL A 103 -18.37 33.87 -5.57
C VAL A 103 -17.06 34.30 -4.93
N LEU A 104 -15.98 34.12 -5.67
CA LEU A 104 -14.63 34.53 -5.26
C LEU A 104 -14.29 35.85 -5.95
N LEU A 105 -14.10 36.89 -5.14
CA LEU A 105 -13.75 38.25 -5.55
C LEU A 105 -12.32 38.56 -5.14
N THR A 106 -11.65 39.50 -5.80
CA THR A 106 -10.33 39.97 -5.38
C THR A 106 -10.41 41.34 -4.69
N ASP A 107 -9.58 41.54 -3.68
CA ASP A 107 -9.42 42.81 -2.95
C ASP A 107 -7.98 43.02 -2.47
N GLN A 108 -7.21 43.80 -3.22
CA GLN A 108 -5.82 44.15 -2.94
C GLN A 108 -5.69 45.56 -2.36
N THR A 109 -6.74 46.09 -1.71
CA THR A 109 -6.77 47.46 -1.16
C THR A 109 -5.56 47.79 -0.29
N HIS A 110 -5.12 46.82 0.52
CA HIS A 110 -4.02 46.97 1.47
C HIS A 110 -2.63 46.71 0.88
N ILE A 111 -2.54 46.23 -0.37
CA ILE A 111 -1.27 45.89 -1.02
C ILE A 111 -0.64 47.13 -1.68
N PHE A 112 -1.47 47.99 -2.28
CA PHE A 112 -1.01 49.13 -3.08
C PHE A 112 -1.11 50.45 -2.31
N THR A 113 -0.08 51.30 -2.41
CA THR A 113 -0.09 52.66 -1.88
C THR A 113 -0.94 53.60 -2.75
N GLU A 114 -1.28 54.78 -2.22
CA GLU A 114 -2.06 55.79 -2.97
C GLU A 114 -1.37 56.20 -4.28
N ASP A 115 -0.06 56.48 -4.24
CA ASP A 115 0.73 56.81 -5.44
C ASP A 115 0.67 55.70 -6.52
N GLN A 116 0.61 54.43 -6.12
CA GLN A 116 0.49 53.31 -7.05
C GLN A 116 -0.93 53.21 -7.64
N LYS A 117 -1.94 53.67 -6.91
CA LYS A 117 -3.35 53.70 -7.36
C LYS A 117 -3.59 54.81 -8.38
N GLU A 118 -2.67 55.75 -8.58
CA GLU A 118 -2.78 56.75 -9.65
C GLU A 118 -2.71 56.14 -11.06
N TYR A 119 -2.07 54.98 -11.20
CA TYR A 119 -1.94 54.30 -12.49
C TYR A 119 -3.21 53.52 -12.83
N PRO A 120 -3.86 53.76 -13.99
CA PRO A 120 -5.13 53.12 -14.36
C PRO A 120 -5.03 51.60 -14.55
N TYR A 121 -3.83 51.08 -14.81
CA TYR A 121 -3.56 49.64 -14.96
C TYR A 121 -3.12 48.96 -13.66
N CYS A 122 -3.09 49.68 -12.54
CA CYS A 122 -2.77 49.09 -11.24
C CYS A 122 -3.73 47.92 -10.94
N PRO A 123 -3.25 46.75 -10.48
CA PRO A 123 -4.10 45.59 -10.17
C PRO A 123 -5.22 45.92 -9.16
N PHE A 124 -5.02 46.90 -8.29
CA PHE A 124 -6.07 47.46 -7.44
C PHE A 124 -7.35 47.82 -8.20
N TRP A 125 -7.25 48.42 -9.39
CA TRP A 125 -8.42 48.82 -10.18
C TRP A 125 -9.11 47.64 -10.86
N GLN A 126 -8.39 46.54 -11.03
CA GLN A 126 -8.89 45.31 -11.63
C GLN A 126 -9.59 44.41 -10.61
N ASP A 127 -9.53 44.76 -9.32
CA ASP A 127 -10.18 44.02 -8.27
C ASP A 127 -11.70 44.01 -8.39
N THR A 128 -12.31 42.91 -7.98
CA THR A 128 -13.72 42.63 -8.24
C THR A 128 -14.63 42.79 -7.01
N VAL A 129 -14.06 43.14 -5.84
CA VAL A 129 -14.84 43.31 -4.59
C VAL A 129 -16.02 44.28 -4.71
N GLU A 130 -15.86 45.39 -5.43
CA GLU A 130 -16.92 46.39 -5.61
C GLU A 130 -18.05 45.93 -6.55
N LEU A 131 -17.89 44.78 -7.24
CA LEU A 131 -18.93 44.19 -8.08
C LEU A 131 -19.95 43.37 -7.28
N GLN A 132 -19.74 43.17 -5.97
CA GLN A 132 -20.54 42.27 -5.14
C GLN A 132 -22.06 42.47 -5.31
N GLU A 133 -22.56 43.71 -5.21
CA GLU A 133 -23.99 43.99 -5.30
C GLU A 133 -24.55 43.88 -6.73
N ILE A 134 -23.72 44.20 -7.74
CA ILE A 134 -24.05 43.96 -9.15
C ILE A 134 -24.26 42.46 -9.40
N LEU A 135 -23.33 41.64 -8.90
CA LEU A 135 -23.35 40.19 -9.04
C LEU A 135 -24.50 39.56 -8.24
N ARG A 136 -24.78 40.06 -7.03
CA ARG A 136 -25.95 39.62 -6.23
C ARG A 136 -27.23 39.77 -7.02
N ARG A 137 -27.44 40.95 -7.63
CA ARG A 137 -28.61 41.23 -8.47
C ARG A 137 -28.63 40.38 -9.74
N TYR A 138 -27.47 40.13 -10.34
CA TYR A 138 -27.34 39.23 -11.49
C TYR A 138 -27.81 37.80 -11.15
N PHE A 139 -27.30 37.21 -10.07
CA PHE A 139 -27.66 35.85 -9.66
C PHE A 139 -29.11 35.75 -9.16
N ASP A 140 -29.66 36.76 -8.50
CA ASP A 140 -31.10 36.78 -8.16
C ASP A 140 -31.95 36.77 -9.45
N LYS A 141 -31.64 37.65 -10.40
CA LYS A 141 -32.40 37.75 -11.67
C LYS A 141 -32.29 36.49 -12.53
N LYS A 142 -31.10 35.89 -12.65
CA LYS A 142 -30.83 34.78 -13.58
C LYS A 142 -31.08 33.42 -12.93
N LEU A 143 -30.74 33.28 -11.65
CA LEU A 143 -30.78 32.01 -10.90
C LEU A 143 -31.86 31.94 -9.82
N ASN A 144 -32.48 33.05 -9.41
CA ASN A 144 -33.36 33.17 -8.24
C ASN A 144 -32.60 32.83 -6.92
N ILE A 145 -31.33 33.23 -6.86
CA ILE A 145 -30.47 33.06 -5.69
C ILE A 145 -30.28 34.42 -5.03
N LYS A 146 -31.03 34.65 -3.95
CA LYS A 146 -31.04 35.93 -3.23
C LYS A 146 -29.78 36.18 -2.39
N GLU A 147 -29.17 35.10 -1.89
CA GLU A 147 -28.02 35.16 -0.99
C GLU A 147 -26.84 34.32 -1.53
N PRO A 148 -26.19 34.74 -2.63
CA PRO A 148 -24.88 34.19 -2.99
C PRO A 148 -23.86 34.47 -1.89
N ARG A 149 -22.91 33.56 -1.69
CA ARG A 149 -21.83 33.73 -0.71
C ARG A 149 -20.62 34.36 -1.37
N PHE A 150 -20.25 35.55 -0.93
CA PHE A 150 -19.11 36.29 -1.47
C PHE A 150 -17.91 36.17 -0.52
N TYR A 151 -16.74 35.90 -1.10
CA TYR A 151 -15.47 35.86 -0.36
C TYR A 151 -14.41 36.64 -1.14
N SER A 152 -13.64 37.45 -0.43
CA SER A 152 -12.58 38.29 -1.02
C SER A 152 -11.19 37.69 -0.84
N ILE A 153 -10.34 37.85 -1.86
CA ILE A 153 -8.95 37.35 -1.93
C ILE A 153 -7.97 38.50 -2.22
N PRO A 154 -6.90 38.69 -1.43
CA PRO A 154 -6.61 37.99 -0.18
C PRO A 154 -7.65 38.32 0.91
N LYS A 155 -7.77 37.47 1.94
CA LYS A 155 -8.48 37.88 3.15
C LYS A 155 -7.74 39.08 3.73
N SER A 156 -8.47 40.16 4.02
CA SER A 156 -7.89 41.35 4.67
C SER A 156 -7.20 40.96 5.98
N VAL A 157 -5.88 40.77 5.95
CA VAL A 157 -5.10 40.44 7.14
C VAL A 157 -4.97 41.72 7.97
N THR A 158 -5.71 41.79 9.06
CA THR A 158 -5.37 42.67 10.17
C THR A 158 -3.99 42.29 10.72
N ASN A 159 -2.99 43.13 10.43
CA ASN A 159 -1.77 43.35 11.22
C ASN A 159 -0.77 42.20 11.45
N GLN A 160 -0.81 41.08 10.73
CA GLN A 160 0.24 40.05 10.83
C GLN A 160 0.68 39.56 9.45
N HIS A 161 1.39 40.42 8.71
CA HIS A 161 2.52 40.12 7.83
C HIS A 161 2.93 41.43 7.14
N PRO A 162 3.64 42.37 7.80
CA PRO A 162 4.17 43.57 7.15
C PRO A 162 5.45 43.25 6.34
N THR A 163 5.51 42.07 5.75
CA THR A 163 6.61 41.58 4.93
C THR A 163 6.04 40.68 3.86
N GLU A 164 5.65 41.24 2.71
CA GLU A 164 5.89 40.63 1.38
C GLU A 164 5.19 41.46 0.29
N LYS A 165 5.95 41.81 -0.74
CA LYS A 165 5.57 42.65 -1.89
C LYS A 165 4.69 41.87 -2.89
N GLU A 166 3.87 40.95 -2.42
CA GLU A 166 3.33 39.88 -3.25
C GLU A 166 1.83 40.06 -3.45
N GLY A 167 1.42 40.28 -4.70
CA GLY A 167 0.01 40.41 -5.08
C GLY A 167 -0.70 39.06 -5.23
N VAL A 168 -1.94 39.09 -5.72
CA VAL A 168 -2.81 37.90 -5.93
C VAL A 168 -2.34 36.92 -7.03
N ASP A 169 -1.12 37.08 -7.53
CA ASP A 169 -0.50 36.18 -8.52
C ASP A 169 0.65 35.34 -7.90
N ASN A 170 0.86 35.44 -6.57
CA ASN A 170 1.69 34.47 -5.87
C ASN A 170 0.94 33.14 -5.72
N TRP A 171 1.40 32.11 -6.43
CA TRP A 171 0.78 30.79 -6.48
C TRP A 171 0.66 30.09 -5.12
N GLU A 172 1.69 30.16 -4.28
CA GLU A 172 1.70 29.45 -3.00
C GLU A 172 0.79 30.15 -1.97
N ALA A 173 0.85 31.48 -1.93
CA ALA A 173 -0.04 32.28 -1.09
C ALA A 173 -1.50 32.08 -1.50
N MET A 174 -1.81 32.13 -2.80
CA MET A 174 -3.18 31.95 -3.28
C MET A 174 -3.74 30.55 -3.02
N LEU A 175 -2.92 29.50 -3.12
CA LEU A 175 -3.35 28.16 -2.75
C LEU A 175 -3.78 28.08 -1.27
N ARG A 176 -3.03 28.72 -0.36
CA ARG A 176 -3.38 28.78 1.06
C ARG A 176 -4.65 29.60 1.31
N GLU A 177 -4.73 30.81 0.75
CA GLU A 177 -5.84 31.74 0.93
C GLU A 177 -7.16 31.16 0.38
N VAL A 178 -7.15 30.68 -0.87
CA VAL A 178 -8.33 30.02 -1.47
C VAL A 178 -8.70 28.78 -0.67
N GLY A 179 -7.71 28.02 -0.19
CA GLY A 179 -7.94 26.85 0.68
C GLY A 179 -8.70 27.20 1.95
N GLN A 180 -8.29 28.26 2.65
CA GLN A 180 -8.97 28.74 3.85
C GLN A 180 -10.36 29.31 3.57
N ILE A 181 -10.54 29.99 2.43
CA ILE A 181 -11.85 30.51 2.01
C ILE A 181 -12.82 29.37 1.71
N LEU A 182 -12.40 28.36 0.95
CA LEU A 182 -13.23 27.20 0.65
C LEU A 182 -13.60 26.44 1.93
N GLU A 183 -12.66 26.25 2.86
CA GLU A 183 -12.95 25.63 4.17
C GLU A 183 -13.98 26.42 4.97
N GLN A 184 -13.86 27.75 5.00
CA GLN A 184 -14.86 28.61 5.63
C GLN A 184 -16.23 28.48 4.95
N ALA A 185 -16.28 28.57 3.63
CA ALA A 185 -17.53 28.48 2.86
C ALA A 185 -18.24 27.15 3.09
N LEU A 186 -17.49 26.04 3.07
CA LEU A 186 -18.00 24.71 3.34
C LEU A 186 -18.60 24.58 4.75
N SER A 187 -17.91 25.12 5.75
CA SER A 187 -18.37 25.10 7.14
C SER A 187 -19.64 25.93 7.34
N GLU A 188 -19.68 27.15 6.77
CA GLU A 188 -20.84 28.04 6.86
C GLU A 188 -22.08 27.48 6.17
N LEU A 189 -21.89 26.76 5.06
CA LEU A 189 -22.97 26.16 4.28
C LEU A 189 -23.35 24.75 4.75
N GLN A 190 -22.64 24.19 5.72
CA GLN A 190 -22.85 22.82 6.23
C GLN A 190 -22.83 21.76 5.11
N ILE A 191 -21.97 21.95 4.11
CA ILE A 191 -21.84 21.05 2.97
C ILE A 191 -21.16 19.76 3.42
N ASP A 192 -21.85 18.64 3.25
CA ASP A 192 -21.29 17.31 3.48
C ASP A 192 -20.39 16.92 2.29
N ARG A 193 -19.10 16.72 2.57
CA ARG A 193 -18.10 16.36 1.56
C ARG A 193 -18.25 14.92 1.07
N GLU A 194 -18.91 14.09 1.86
CA GLU A 194 -19.16 12.69 1.53
C GLU A 194 -20.45 12.52 0.72
N ALA A 195 -21.32 13.52 0.69
CA ALA A 195 -22.53 13.53 -0.11
C ALA A 195 -22.22 13.67 -1.60
N GLU A 196 -23.06 13.08 -2.45
CA GLU A 196 -22.96 13.11 -3.92
C GLU A 196 -23.38 14.47 -4.53
N GLU A 197 -23.07 15.58 -3.87
CA GLU A 197 -23.38 16.90 -4.41
C GLU A 197 -22.49 17.21 -5.62
N THR A 198 -23.12 17.67 -6.70
CA THR A 198 -22.38 18.10 -7.90
C THR A 198 -21.90 19.53 -7.71
N VAL A 199 -20.57 19.71 -7.81
CA VAL A 199 -19.94 21.02 -7.70
C VAL A 199 -19.50 21.50 -9.08
N TYR A 200 -20.15 22.54 -9.58
CA TYR A 200 -19.72 23.25 -10.79
C TYR A 200 -18.66 24.27 -10.42
N VAL A 201 -17.59 24.33 -11.20
CA VAL A 201 -16.46 25.24 -10.98
C VAL A 201 -16.19 26.03 -12.24
N SER A 202 -16.41 27.34 -12.19
CA SER A 202 -16.07 28.28 -13.25
C SER A 202 -14.86 29.10 -12.81
N HIS A 203 -13.70 28.77 -13.36
CA HIS A 203 -12.40 29.30 -12.92
C HIS A 203 -11.70 30.18 -13.97
N GLN A 204 -12.27 30.33 -15.17
CA GLN A 204 -11.61 31.03 -16.29
C GLN A 204 -11.42 32.53 -16.07
N ALA A 205 -12.06 33.09 -15.04
CA ALA A 205 -11.88 34.49 -14.67
C ALA A 205 -10.98 34.65 -13.44
N GLY A 206 -10.29 35.78 -13.35
CA GLY A 206 -9.31 36.05 -12.30
C GLY A 206 -7.86 35.72 -12.73
N THR A 207 -6.93 35.78 -11.78
CA THR A 207 -5.52 35.51 -12.07
C THR A 207 -5.26 34.02 -12.29
N PRO A 208 -4.23 33.65 -13.08
CA PRO A 208 -3.83 32.24 -13.24
C PRO A 208 -3.61 31.52 -11.91
N ALA A 209 -3.07 32.22 -10.89
CA ALA A 209 -2.87 31.67 -9.55
C ALA A 209 -4.20 31.30 -8.85
N ILE A 210 -5.20 32.20 -8.84
CA ILE A 210 -6.52 31.93 -8.24
C ILE A 210 -7.23 30.82 -9.01
N SER A 211 -7.23 30.91 -10.35
CA SER A 211 -7.86 29.92 -11.23
C SER A 211 -7.35 28.50 -10.95
N SER A 212 -6.03 28.36 -10.79
CA SER A 212 -5.40 27.07 -10.55
C SER A 212 -5.63 26.58 -9.13
N ALA A 213 -5.56 27.46 -8.13
CA ALA A 213 -5.85 27.12 -6.74
C ALA A 213 -7.27 26.56 -6.60
N VAL A 214 -8.27 27.20 -7.20
CA VAL A 214 -9.67 26.74 -7.17
C VAL A 214 -9.80 25.36 -7.83
N GLN A 215 -9.19 25.14 -9.01
CA GLN A 215 -9.24 23.83 -9.68
C GLN A 215 -8.66 22.70 -8.80
N PHE A 216 -7.45 22.89 -8.26
CA PHE A 216 -6.80 21.85 -7.44
C PHE A 216 -7.55 21.60 -6.13
N LEU A 217 -7.96 22.66 -5.45
CA LEU A 217 -8.63 22.54 -4.16
C LEU A 217 -10.01 21.92 -4.29
N THR A 218 -10.77 22.23 -5.34
CA THR A 218 -12.08 21.61 -5.56
C THR A 218 -11.94 20.12 -5.89
N ILE A 219 -11.06 19.72 -6.80
CA ILE A 219 -10.79 18.30 -7.11
C ILE A 219 -10.36 17.52 -5.85
N SER A 220 -9.59 18.15 -4.95
CA SER A 220 -9.12 17.48 -3.74
C SER A 220 -10.16 17.37 -2.62
N LYS A 221 -11.22 18.20 -2.63
CA LYS A 221 -12.20 18.29 -1.55
C LYS A 221 -13.54 17.65 -1.86
N PHE A 222 -13.90 17.52 -3.13
CA PHE A 222 -15.20 17.01 -3.56
C PHE A 222 -15.06 15.79 -4.45
N LYS A 223 -16.00 14.85 -4.33
CA LYS A 223 -16.04 13.63 -5.17
C LYS A 223 -16.52 13.94 -6.59
N THR A 224 -17.51 14.82 -6.74
CA THR A 224 -18.17 15.12 -8.01
C THR A 224 -17.97 16.58 -8.41
N VAL A 225 -16.87 16.86 -9.12
CA VAL A 225 -16.58 18.19 -9.67
C VAL A 225 -16.80 18.21 -11.18
N LYS A 226 -17.44 19.27 -11.66
CA LYS A 226 -17.62 19.58 -13.07
C LYS A 226 -17.04 20.96 -13.34
N PHE A 227 -16.12 21.09 -14.29
CA PHE A 227 -15.61 22.40 -14.69
C PHE A 227 -16.54 23.00 -15.74
N LEU A 228 -17.15 24.13 -15.42
CA LEU A 228 -17.99 24.87 -16.33
C LEU A 228 -17.16 25.99 -16.96
N VAL A 229 -16.77 25.77 -18.21
CA VAL A 229 -15.93 26.67 -18.98
C VAL A 229 -16.68 27.23 -20.19
N SER A 230 -16.19 28.32 -20.75
CA SER A 230 -16.66 29.00 -21.94
C SER A 230 -15.69 28.65 -23.05
N ASN A 231 -16.21 28.02 -24.09
CA ASN A 231 -15.49 27.69 -25.30
C ASN A 231 -15.75 28.78 -26.33
N GLN A 232 -14.71 29.54 -26.68
CA GLN A 232 -14.77 30.60 -27.68
C GLN A 232 -14.25 30.08 -29.02
N PHE A 233 -15.04 30.22 -30.08
CA PHE A 233 -14.68 29.81 -31.42
C PHE A 233 -15.38 30.69 -32.47
N TYR A 234 -14.91 30.63 -33.71
CA TYR A 234 -15.53 31.34 -34.82
C TYR A 234 -16.55 30.45 -35.51
N GLN A 235 -17.77 30.96 -35.66
CA GLN A 235 -18.82 30.35 -36.46
C GLN A 235 -19.33 31.39 -37.47
N ASP A 236 -19.27 31.05 -38.75
CA ASP A 236 -19.66 31.95 -39.86
C ASP A 236 -18.99 33.34 -39.80
N GLY A 237 -17.73 33.38 -39.36
CA GLY A 237 -16.95 34.61 -39.22
C GLY A 237 -17.25 35.45 -37.98
N ASN A 238 -18.22 35.05 -37.16
CA ASN A 238 -18.55 35.71 -35.90
C ASN A 238 -17.92 34.97 -34.71
N LEU A 239 -17.44 35.72 -33.72
CA LEU A 239 -16.97 35.15 -32.46
C LEU A 239 -18.19 34.70 -31.65
N VAL A 240 -18.25 33.41 -31.32
CA VAL A 240 -19.32 32.80 -30.52
C VAL A 240 -18.72 32.21 -29.24
N SER A 241 -19.49 32.23 -28.15
CA SER A 241 -19.14 31.63 -26.86
C SER A 241 -20.24 30.67 -26.40
N GLU A 242 -19.87 29.42 -26.18
CA GLU A 242 -20.75 28.35 -25.69
C GLU A 242 -20.23 27.75 -24.38
N PRO A 243 -21.11 27.39 -23.43
CA PRO A 243 -20.68 26.66 -22.25
C PRO A 243 -20.20 25.26 -22.65
N LYS A 244 -19.15 24.79 -21.97
CA LYS A 244 -18.69 23.41 -22.02
C LYS A 244 -18.48 22.93 -20.59
N VAL A 245 -19.12 21.81 -20.28
CA VAL A 245 -18.88 21.06 -19.04
C VAL A 245 -17.74 20.08 -19.29
N ILE A 246 -16.71 20.13 -18.47
CA ILE A 246 -15.61 19.17 -18.45
C ILE A 246 -15.74 18.39 -17.15
N ASP A 247 -16.00 17.09 -17.24
CA ASP A 247 -16.04 16.23 -16.06
C ASP A 247 -14.63 16.14 -15.45
N SER A 248 -14.48 16.50 -14.17
CA SER A 248 -13.20 16.37 -13.48
C SER A 248 -12.86 14.91 -13.18
N SER A 249 -13.80 13.99 -13.43
CA SER A 249 -13.67 12.56 -13.21
C SER A 249 -12.36 12.05 -13.81
N ASN A 250 -11.96 12.52 -14.99
CA ASN A 250 -10.71 12.10 -15.63
C ASN A 250 -9.44 12.51 -14.86
N TYR A 251 -9.33 13.77 -14.40
CA TYR A 251 -8.16 14.23 -13.64
C TYR A 251 -8.07 13.55 -12.27
N TRP A 252 -9.18 13.52 -11.55
CA TRP A 252 -9.26 12.89 -10.24
C TRP A 252 -8.98 11.39 -10.35
N ARG A 253 -9.59 10.71 -11.31
CA ARG A 253 -9.36 9.29 -11.62
C ARG A 253 -7.89 9.01 -11.93
N GLY A 254 -7.26 9.80 -12.79
CA GLY A 254 -5.83 9.66 -13.10
C GLY A 254 -4.96 9.76 -11.85
N LEU A 255 -5.27 10.70 -10.95
CA LEU A 255 -4.57 10.85 -9.68
C LEU A 255 -4.77 9.64 -8.74
N GLN A 256 -6.00 9.10 -8.66
CA GLN A 256 -6.27 7.90 -7.86
C GLN A 256 -5.58 6.66 -8.43
N ILE A 257 -5.55 6.51 -9.75
CA ILE A 257 -4.83 5.43 -10.43
C ILE A 257 -3.34 5.47 -10.07
N GLU A 258 -2.68 6.61 -10.18
CA GLU A 258 -1.26 6.74 -9.85
C GLU A 258 -0.95 6.45 -8.36
N LYS A 259 -1.86 6.85 -7.46
CA LYS A 259 -1.75 6.47 -6.04
C LYS A 259 -1.92 4.97 -5.83
N ALA A 260 -2.94 4.37 -6.47
CA ALA A 260 -3.22 2.95 -6.38
C ALA A 260 -2.07 2.10 -6.93
N LYS A 261 -1.47 2.48 -8.07
CA LYS A 261 -0.29 1.82 -8.64
C LYS A 261 0.86 1.73 -7.63
N LYS A 262 1.17 2.84 -6.95
CA LYS A 262 2.19 2.86 -5.90
C LYS A 262 1.83 1.92 -4.75
N LEU A 263 0.60 1.94 -4.28
CA LEU A 263 0.13 1.06 -3.20
C LEU A 263 0.20 -0.42 -3.60
N ILE A 264 -0.17 -0.77 -4.83
CA ILE A 264 -0.06 -2.14 -5.37
C ILE A 264 1.39 -2.60 -5.31
N ILE A 265 2.32 -1.83 -5.89
CA ILE A 265 3.75 -2.16 -5.94
C ILE A 265 4.36 -2.27 -4.53
N SER A 266 3.92 -1.41 -3.61
CA SER A 266 4.31 -1.43 -2.19
C SER A 266 3.68 -2.57 -1.37
N GLY A 267 2.90 -3.46 -1.97
CA GLY A 267 2.30 -4.59 -1.25
C GLY A 267 1.12 -4.19 -0.34
N LEU A 268 0.37 -3.15 -0.73
CA LEU A 268 -0.83 -2.67 -0.02
C LEU A 268 -2.08 -2.77 -0.92
N PRO A 269 -2.45 -3.96 -1.41
CA PRO A 269 -3.55 -4.13 -2.37
C PRO A 269 -4.92 -3.74 -1.77
N GLY A 270 -5.11 -3.85 -0.46
CA GLY A 270 -6.36 -3.47 0.20
C GLY A 270 -6.64 -1.97 0.13
N ALA A 271 -5.62 -1.15 0.39
CA ALA A 271 -5.71 0.30 0.29
C ALA A 271 -5.86 0.74 -1.18
N ALA A 272 -5.17 0.07 -2.10
CA ALA A 272 -5.34 0.32 -3.54
C ALA A 272 -6.77 0.02 -4.01
N LEU A 273 -7.36 -1.09 -3.53
CA LEU A 273 -8.74 -1.45 -3.82
C LEU A 273 -9.73 -0.40 -3.30
N GLU A 274 -9.55 0.07 -2.06
CA GLU A 274 -10.39 1.12 -1.47
C GLU A 274 -10.35 2.42 -2.29
N LEU A 275 -9.17 2.84 -2.76
CA LEU A 275 -9.02 4.03 -3.61
C LEU A 275 -9.71 3.90 -4.97
N LEU A 276 -9.70 2.70 -5.55
CA LEU A 276 -10.21 2.45 -6.90
C LEU A 276 -11.69 2.09 -6.93
N ASN A 277 -12.25 1.69 -5.78
CA ASN A 277 -13.64 1.26 -5.69
C ASN A 277 -14.60 2.42 -5.98
N GLY A 278 -15.61 2.17 -6.80
CA GLY A 278 -16.60 3.19 -7.18
C GLY A 278 -16.12 4.22 -8.21
N ILE A 279 -14.90 4.08 -8.75
CA ILE A 279 -14.43 4.91 -9.87
C ILE A 279 -14.91 4.29 -11.19
N ASP A 280 -15.66 5.07 -11.96
CA ASP A 280 -16.21 4.65 -13.24
C ASP A 280 -15.15 4.11 -14.22
N GLY A 281 -15.43 2.95 -14.80
CA GLY A 281 -14.62 2.33 -15.86
C GLY A 281 -13.43 1.50 -15.38
N ILE A 282 -13.05 1.57 -14.08
CA ILE A 282 -11.95 0.75 -13.53
C ILE A 282 -12.27 -0.75 -13.56
N ASP A 283 -13.52 -1.12 -13.33
CA ASP A 283 -14.02 -2.50 -13.36
C ASP A 283 -13.85 -3.18 -14.73
N LYS A 284 -13.77 -2.38 -15.81
CA LYS A 284 -13.60 -2.85 -17.19
C LYS A 284 -12.13 -3.03 -17.59
N ILE A 285 -11.18 -2.55 -16.79
CA ILE A 285 -9.75 -2.71 -17.08
C ILE A 285 -9.35 -4.16 -16.82
N VAL A 286 -8.64 -4.79 -17.76
CA VAL A 286 -8.15 -6.16 -17.64
C VAL A 286 -6.62 -6.23 -17.61
N ASN A 287 -6.09 -7.19 -16.85
CA ASN A 287 -4.65 -7.49 -16.80
C ASN A 287 -4.18 -8.30 -18.02
N SER A 288 -2.89 -8.66 -18.06
CA SER A 288 -2.34 -9.45 -19.18
C SER A 288 -2.94 -10.85 -19.31
N GLN A 289 -3.55 -11.37 -18.22
CA GLN A 289 -4.24 -12.66 -18.19
C GLN A 289 -5.75 -12.56 -18.49
N GLY A 290 -6.27 -11.37 -18.81
CA GLY A 290 -7.67 -11.15 -19.11
C GLY A 290 -8.60 -11.08 -17.89
N GLU A 291 -8.05 -11.04 -16.68
CA GLU A 291 -8.82 -10.84 -15.44
C GLU A 291 -9.03 -9.35 -15.20
N THR A 292 -10.20 -8.97 -14.69
CA THR A 292 -10.45 -7.56 -14.32
C THR A 292 -9.50 -7.13 -13.20
N VAL A 293 -9.03 -5.87 -13.23
CA VAL A 293 -8.14 -5.30 -12.21
C VAL A 293 -8.75 -5.42 -10.81
N ILE A 294 -10.04 -5.15 -10.66
CA ILE A 294 -10.75 -5.27 -9.37
C ILE A 294 -10.78 -6.72 -8.88
N SER A 295 -11.06 -7.69 -9.75
CA SER A 295 -11.02 -9.11 -9.37
C SER A 295 -9.61 -9.53 -8.94
N LYS A 296 -8.59 -9.11 -9.69
CA LYS A 296 -7.20 -9.42 -9.35
C LYS A 296 -6.74 -8.76 -8.05
N LEU A 297 -7.14 -7.52 -7.80
CA LEU A 297 -6.91 -6.82 -6.53
C LEU A 297 -7.54 -7.58 -5.36
N ASN A 298 -8.80 -8.00 -5.47
CA ASN A 298 -9.45 -8.81 -4.44
C ASN A 298 -8.68 -10.11 -4.16
N SER A 299 -8.23 -10.82 -5.20
CA SER A 299 -7.41 -12.02 -5.04
C SER A 299 -6.09 -11.74 -4.30
N LEU A 300 -5.43 -10.61 -4.59
CA LEU A 300 -4.23 -10.19 -3.87
C LEU A 300 -4.55 -9.80 -2.42
N VAL A 301 -5.67 -9.11 -2.16
CA VAL A 301 -6.13 -8.83 -0.79
C VAL A 301 -6.32 -10.12 -0.01
N ASP A 302 -6.92 -11.14 -0.62
CA ASP A 302 -7.13 -12.43 0.02
C ASP A 302 -5.81 -13.18 0.26
N LEU A 303 -4.83 -13.04 -0.64
CA LEU A 303 -3.47 -13.58 -0.47
C LEU A 303 -2.75 -12.92 0.70
N PHE A 304 -2.70 -11.59 0.74
CA PHE A 304 -2.01 -10.83 1.81
C PHE A 304 -2.66 -11.04 3.19
N ASN A 305 -3.95 -11.39 3.23
CA ASN A 305 -4.70 -11.68 4.44
C ASN A 305 -4.84 -13.19 4.76
N PHE A 306 -4.19 -14.07 4.00
CA PHE A 306 -4.25 -15.53 4.20
C PHE A 306 -5.67 -16.11 4.24
N LYS A 307 -6.59 -15.57 3.43
CA LYS A 307 -7.98 -16.05 3.37
C LYS A 307 -8.18 -17.29 2.49
N GLN A 308 -7.17 -17.65 1.69
CA GLN A 308 -7.24 -18.83 0.83
C GLN A 308 -7.11 -20.10 1.68
N ALA A 309 -8.09 -21.00 1.56
CA ALA A 309 -8.07 -22.32 2.19
C ALA A 309 -8.14 -23.40 1.11
N ASP A 310 -7.21 -24.34 1.15
CA ASP A 310 -7.30 -25.56 0.35
C ASP A 310 -8.30 -26.53 1.00
N PRO A 311 -8.93 -27.42 0.20
CA PRO A 311 -9.67 -28.55 0.76
C PRO A 311 -8.77 -29.35 1.72
N PRO A 312 -9.26 -29.76 2.91
CA PRO A 312 -8.45 -30.40 3.94
C PRO A 312 -7.67 -31.63 3.47
N GLU A 313 -8.21 -32.37 2.51
CA GLU A 313 -7.59 -33.60 1.96
C GLU A 313 -6.40 -33.34 1.04
N SER A 314 -6.21 -32.08 0.62
CA SER A 314 -5.18 -31.67 -0.35
C SER A 314 -4.26 -30.58 0.18
N GLU A 315 -4.41 -30.20 1.45
CA GLU A 315 -3.69 -29.09 2.07
C GLU A 315 -2.18 -29.28 1.93
N PHE A 316 -1.67 -30.47 2.22
CA PHE A 316 -0.23 -30.76 2.14
C PHE A 316 0.17 -31.56 0.90
N ASP A 317 -0.66 -31.54 -0.15
CA ASP A 317 -0.25 -32.03 -1.47
C ASP A 317 1.03 -31.30 -1.90
N PRO A 318 2.12 -32.01 -2.28
CA PRO A 318 3.41 -31.38 -2.51
C PRO A 318 3.36 -30.25 -3.54
N ILE A 319 2.64 -30.39 -4.65
CA ILE A 319 2.61 -29.34 -5.69
C ILE A 319 1.92 -28.08 -5.17
N ARG A 320 0.76 -28.23 -4.51
CA ARG A 320 -0.01 -27.10 -3.96
C ARG A 320 0.71 -26.44 -2.78
N ALA A 321 1.21 -27.24 -1.84
CA ALA A 321 1.93 -26.76 -0.68
C ALA A 321 3.18 -25.96 -1.09
N ILE A 322 3.92 -26.43 -2.10
CA ILE A 322 5.11 -25.72 -2.57
C ILE A 322 4.76 -24.42 -3.28
N LYS A 323 3.68 -24.37 -4.07
CA LYS A 323 3.18 -23.11 -4.60
C LYS A 323 2.90 -22.09 -3.48
N ARG A 324 2.26 -22.51 -2.39
CA ARG A 324 2.00 -21.66 -1.21
C ARG A 324 3.28 -21.23 -0.50
N VAL A 325 4.26 -22.12 -0.37
CA VAL A 325 5.58 -21.80 0.20
C VAL A 325 6.26 -20.69 -0.63
N ARG A 326 6.23 -20.80 -1.96
CA ARG A 326 6.81 -19.76 -2.84
C ARG A 326 6.10 -18.42 -2.68
N GLN A 327 4.77 -18.41 -2.67
CA GLN A 327 3.98 -17.21 -2.40
C GLN A 327 4.31 -16.60 -1.03
N ALA A 328 4.49 -17.43 0.00
CA ALA A 328 4.84 -16.98 1.34
C ALA A 328 6.24 -16.36 1.40
N LEU A 329 7.21 -16.87 0.64
CA LEU A 329 8.54 -16.27 0.54
C LEU A 329 8.49 -14.89 -0.12
N ASP A 330 7.75 -14.72 -1.20
CA ASP A 330 7.58 -13.41 -1.84
C ASP A 330 6.79 -12.44 -0.94
N LEU A 331 5.81 -12.93 -0.20
CA LEU A 331 5.03 -12.12 0.74
C LEU A 331 5.85 -11.68 1.95
N ALA A 332 6.70 -12.57 2.48
CA ALA A 332 7.63 -12.22 3.57
C ALA A 332 8.61 -11.10 3.13
N GLU A 333 9.07 -11.13 1.89
CA GLU A 333 9.89 -10.06 1.31
C GLU A 333 9.14 -8.72 1.31
N LYS A 334 7.91 -8.69 0.78
CA LYS A 334 7.07 -7.47 0.76
C LYS A 334 6.82 -6.92 2.17
N PHE A 335 6.64 -7.80 3.16
CA PHE A 335 6.54 -7.38 4.55
C PHE A 335 7.84 -6.78 5.08
N PHE A 336 9.00 -7.34 4.75
CA PHE A 336 10.29 -6.78 5.17
C PHE A 336 10.61 -5.45 4.48
N GLU A 337 10.25 -5.28 3.20
CA GLU A 337 10.38 -4.02 2.46
C GLU A 337 9.55 -2.90 3.11
N SER A 338 8.39 -3.26 3.65
CA SER A 338 7.47 -2.34 4.32
C SER A 338 7.71 -2.18 5.82
N GLU A 339 8.82 -2.71 6.35
CA GLU A 339 9.14 -2.77 7.79
C GLU A 339 8.11 -3.51 8.67
N ASN A 340 7.23 -4.30 8.06
CA ASN A 340 6.26 -5.16 8.74
C ASN A 340 6.91 -6.48 9.16
N TYR A 341 7.92 -6.39 10.02
CA TYR A 341 8.82 -7.51 10.33
C TYR A 341 8.16 -8.70 11.03
N LEU A 342 7.21 -8.46 11.94
CA LEU A 342 6.57 -9.55 12.69
C LEU A 342 5.70 -10.43 11.77
N PRO A 343 4.81 -9.87 10.91
CA PRO A 343 4.17 -10.64 9.84
C PRO A 343 5.17 -11.41 8.97
N GLY A 344 6.22 -10.76 8.46
CA GLY A 344 7.20 -11.41 7.59
C GLY A 344 7.90 -12.61 8.26
N VAL A 345 8.32 -12.47 9.52
CA VAL A 345 8.93 -13.56 10.31
C VAL A 345 7.95 -14.72 10.54
N ASN A 346 6.67 -14.42 10.82
CA ASN A 346 5.67 -15.46 11.05
C ASN A 346 5.34 -16.24 9.79
N VAL A 347 5.20 -15.54 8.67
CA VAL A 347 4.96 -16.15 7.35
C VAL A 347 6.12 -17.05 6.95
N LEU A 348 7.35 -16.58 7.19
CA LEU A 348 8.55 -17.37 6.93
C LEU A 348 8.59 -18.65 7.78
N ALA A 349 8.28 -18.57 9.07
CA ALA A 349 8.23 -19.75 9.93
C ALA A 349 7.16 -20.76 9.46
N ALA A 350 5.97 -20.28 9.08
CA ALA A 350 4.90 -21.14 8.54
C ALA A 350 5.30 -21.76 7.19
N ALA A 351 6.02 -21.03 6.33
CA ALA A 351 6.55 -21.54 5.07
C ALA A 351 7.57 -22.66 5.30
N GLN A 352 8.46 -22.53 6.30
CA GLN A 352 9.41 -23.59 6.67
C GLN A 352 8.70 -24.87 7.10
N GLU A 353 7.72 -24.76 8.01
CA GLU A 353 6.95 -25.91 8.47
C GLU A 353 6.19 -26.59 7.33
N THR A 354 5.54 -25.80 6.47
CA THR A 354 4.81 -26.30 5.29
C THR A 354 5.74 -27.01 4.30
N PHE A 355 6.93 -26.44 4.06
CA PHE A 355 7.96 -27.06 3.23
C PHE A 355 8.40 -28.41 3.79
N LEU A 356 8.70 -28.51 5.09
CA LEU A 356 9.12 -29.77 5.70
C LEU A 356 8.06 -30.87 5.53
N LYS A 357 6.78 -30.54 5.78
CA LYS A 357 5.66 -31.48 5.58
C LYS A 357 5.57 -31.96 4.13
N ALA A 358 5.61 -31.03 3.18
CA ALA A 358 5.55 -31.35 1.74
C ALA A 358 6.76 -32.18 1.27
N ALA A 359 7.96 -31.84 1.74
CA ALA A 359 9.21 -32.53 1.42
C ALA A 359 9.22 -33.98 1.92
N ILE A 360 8.73 -34.22 3.14
CA ILE A 360 8.59 -35.59 3.69
C ILE A 360 7.61 -36.41 2.84
N ILE A 361 6.41 -35.87 2.57
CA ILE A 361 5.41 -36.56 1.75
C ILE A 361 5.99 -36.92 0.38
N TYR A 362 6.67 -35.97 -0.26
CA TYR A 362 7.30 -36.19 -1.56
C TYR A 362 8.38 -37.27 -1.51
N LYS A 363 9.28 -37.26 -0.51
CA LYS A 363 10.33 -38.28 -0.39
C LYS A 363 9.75 -39.66 -0.15
N LEU A 364 8.71 -39.78 0.70
CA LEU A 364 7.99 -41.04 0.90
C LEU A 364 7.34 -41.55 -0.40
N GLN A 365 6.82 -40.65 -1.24
CA GLN A 365 6.29 -41.02 -2.56
C GLN A 365 7.39 -41.54 -3.51
N GLN A 366 8.61 -41.00 -3.41
CA GLN A 366 9.75 -41.40 -4.26
C GLN A 366 10.40 -42.73 -3.83
N GLU A 367 10.39 -43.08 -2.54
CA GLU A 367 11.03 -44.30 -2.03
C GLU A 367 10.42 -45.59 -2.61
N ASN A 368 9.20 -45.54 -3.20
CA ASN A 368 8.50 -46.69 -3.81
C ASN A 368 8.43 -47.94 -2.93
N LYS A 369 8.59 -47.79 -1.61
CA LYS A 369 8.44 -48.88 -0.64
C LYS A 369 6.97 -49.29 -0.60
N VAL A 370 6.73 -50.59 -0.51
CA VAL A 370 5.39 -51.17 -0.46
C VAL A 370 5.33 -52.08 0.76
N ILE A 371 4.29 -51.91 1.58
CA ILE A 371 3.96 -52.81 2.68
C ILE A 371 2.64 -53.45 2.30
N ASP A 372 2.59 -54.79 2.27
CA ASP A 372 1.33 -55.50 2.12
C ASP A 372 0.53 -55.14 0.84
N GLY A 373 1.22 -54.70 -0.21
CA GLY A 373 0.63 -54.26 -1.49
C GLY A 373 0.27 -52.76 -1.55
N PHE A 374 0.48 -52.00 -0.46
CA PHE A 374 0.21 -50.57 -0.37
C PHE A 374 1.51 -49.76 -0.38
N PRO A 375 1.62 -48.71 -1.20
CA PRO A 375 2.72 -47.75 -1.10
C PRO A 375 2.79 -47.15 0.29
N VAL A 376 3.99 -47.10 0.88
CA VAL A 376 4.24 -46.56 2.23
C VAL A 376 3.73 -45.12 2.38
N CYS A 377 3.78 -44.33 1.30
CA CYS A 377 3.25 -42.96 1.29
C CYS A 377 1.73 -42.88 1.55
N GLN A 378 0.96 -43.93 1.26
CA GLN A 378 -0.48 -43.98 1.56
C GLN A 378 -0.79 -44.24 3.03
N LEU A 379 0.21 -44.70 3.80
CA LEU A 379 0.07 -44.93 5.24
C LEU A 379 0.14 -43.62 6.04
N VAL A 380 0.59 -42.53 5.43
CA VAL A 380 0.79 -41.21 6.06
C VAL A 380 -0.25 -40.26 5.49
N LYS A 381 -1.12 -39.71 6.34
CA LYS A 381 -2.09 -38.69 5.94
C LYS A 381 -1.93 -37.44 6.80
N TRP A 382 -1.76 -36.30 6.14
CA TRP A 382 -1.73 -35.00 6.80
C TRP A 382 -3.00 -34.24 6.47
N ASP A 383 -3.73 -33.80 7.49
CA ASP A 383 -4.87 -32.89 7.35
C ASP A 383 -4.89 -31.87 8.50
N HIS A 384 -5.95 -31.05 8.57
CA HIS A 384 -6.12 -30.02 9.59
C HIS A 384 -6.07 -30.53 11.05
N GLN A 385 -6.25 -31.83 11.30
CA GLN A 385 -6.16 -32.41 12.65
C GLN A 385 -4.73 -32.82 13.01
N GLY A 386 -3.83 -32.89 12.03
CA GLY A 386 -2.42 -33.24 12.20
C GLY A 386 -1.99 -34.38 11.28
N LEU A 387 -0.84 -34.97 11.58
CA LEU A 387 -0.40 -36.20 10.93
C LEU A 387 -1.14 -37.39 11.56
N SER A 388 -1.73 -38.24 10.71
CA SER A 388 -2.29 -39.52 11.11
C SER A 388 -1.65 -40.65 10.30
N LEU A 389 -1.59 -41.83 10.93
CA LEU A 389 -1.24 -43.06 10.24
C LEU A 389 -2.52 -43.80 9.86
N GLN A 390 -2.69 -44.10 8.58
CA GLN A 390 -3.87 -44.82 8.10
C GLN A 390 -3.86 -46.27 8.59
N ARG A 391 -5.01 -46.75 9.10
CA ARG A 391 -5.15 -48.13 9.55
C ARG A 391 -5.36 -49.07 8.36
N LYS A 392 -5.00 -50.32 8.58
CA LYS A 392 -5.26 -51.44 7.66
C LYS A 392 -6.74 -51.55 7.25
N ASN A 393 -7.67 -51.32 8.17
CA ASN A 393 -9.12 -51.39 7.88
C ASN A 393 -9.63 -50.20 7.04
N ASP A 394 -8.94 -49.06 7.08
CA ASP A 394 -9.33 -47.87 6.31
C ASP A 394 -8.84 -47.97 4.85
N LEU A 395 -7.72 -48.66 4.63
CA LEU A 395 -7.15 -48.97 3.31
C LEU A 395 -7.91 -50.10 2.58
N THR A 396 -8.66 -50.93 3.31
CA THR A 396 -9.34 -52.15 2.81
C THR A 396 -10.82 -51.98 2.48
N ALA A 397 -11.34 -50.75 2.42
CA ALA A 397 -12.68 -50.48 1.87
C ALA A 397 -12.87 -51.00 0.41
N ASN A 398 -11.79 -51.41 -0.26
CA ASN A 398 -11.76 -52.08 -1.57
C ASN A 398 -11.60 -53.63 -1.53
N GLY A 399 -11.75 -54.29 -0.37
CA GLY A 399 -12.07 -55.73 -0.32
C GLY A 399 -10.94 -56.74 -0.49
N VAL A 400 -9.67 -56.40 -0.21
CA VAL A 400 -8.56 -57.36 -0.25
C VAL A 400 -8.01 -57.63 1.15
N ALA A 401 -7.99 -58.90 1.55
CA ALA A 401 -7.40 -59.34 2.82
C ALA A 401 -5.87 -59.37 2.73
N ILE A 402 -5.22 -58.86 3.76
CA ILE A 402 -3.77 -58.65 3.81
C ILE A 402 -3.15 -59.48 4.97
N PRO A 403 -1.99 -60.16 4.78
CA PRO A 403 -1.34 -60.98 5.81
C PRO A 403 -0.91 -60.23 7.08
N ARG A 404 -0.62 -60.97 8.17
CA ARG A 404 -0.35 -60.46 9.55
C ARG A 404 1.14 -60.25 9.86
N ASN A 405 1.94 -59.64 8.97
CA ASN A 405 3.35 -59.46 9.30
C ASN A 405 3.53 -58.22 10.20
N GLN A 406 4.10 -58.44 11.38
CA GLN A 406 4.53 -57.41 12.33
C GLN A 406 5.80 -56.75 11.80
N GLU A 407 5.66 -55.84 10.83
CA GLU A 407 6.79 -55.00 10.40
C GLU A 407 6.77 -53.68 11.15
N ASP A 408 7.93 -53.28 11.68
CA ASP A 408 8.07 -52.01 12.40
C ASP A 408 7.92 -50.82 11.45
N LEU A 409 6.78 -50.12 11.56
CA LEU A 409 6.47 -48.97 10.71
C LEU A 409 7.49 -47.83 10.86
N SER A 410 8.13 -47.66 12.03
CA SER A 410 9.14 -46.61 12.20
C SER A 410 10.36 -46.82 11.31
N GLY A 411 10.85 -48.05 11.20
CA GLY A 411 11.95 -48.38 10.29
C GLY A 411 11.59 -48.18 8.81
N LEU A 412 10.34 -48.47 8.43
CA LEU A 412 9.89 -48.36 7.05
C LEU A 412 9.66 -46.91 6.61
N LEU A 413 9.08 -46.11 7.49
CA LEU A 413 8.87 -44.67 7.32
C LEU A 413 10.13 -43.84 7.55
N ASN A 414 11.25 -44.46 7.98
CA ASN A 414 12.45 -43.76 8.46
C ASN A 414 12.11 -42.72 9.56
N PHE A 415 11.07 -42.98 10.32
CA PHE A 415 10.53 -42.03 11.30
C PHE A 415 11.51 -41.89 12.48
N PRO A 416 11.88 -40.66 12.89
CA PRO A 416 12.84 -40.47 13.97
C PRO A 416 12.26 -40.89 15.32
N VAL A 417 12.87 -41.89 15.95
CA VAL A 417 12.49 -42.40 17.28
C VAL A 417 13.01 -41.46 18.39
N PRO A 418 12.18 -41.07 19.39
CA PRO A 418 12.62 -40.23 20.51
C PRO A 418 13.71 -40.88 21.35
N GLN A 419 14.80 -40.15 21.63
CA GLN A 419 15.86 -40.64 22.53
C GLN A 419 15.46 -40.43 24.01
N ALA A 420 16.11 -41.15 24.94
CA ALA A 420 15.84 -41.05 26.38
C ALA A 420 15.96 -39.63 26.97
N VAL A 421 16.73 -38.76 26.32
CA VAL A 421 16.89 -37.34 26.70
C VAL A 421 15.69 -36.50 26.30
N ASP A 422 15.03 -36.83 25.19
CA ASP A 422 13.77 -36.21 24.76
C ASP A 422 12.63 -36.58 25.75
N GLN A 423 12.69 -37.80 26.31
CA GLN A 423 11.67 -38.37 27.21
C GLN A 423 11.59 -37.70 28.59
N GLN A 424 12.70 -37.19 29.15
CA GLN A 424 12.69 -36.59 30.50
C GLN A 424 12.03 -35.21 30.57
N LYS A 425 11.91 -34.49 29.44
CA LYS A 425 11.37 -33.12 29.40
C LYS A 425 10.06 -32.97 28.63
N ASP A 426 9.70 -33.94 27.78
CA ASP A 426 8.32 -34.14 27.27
C ASP A 426 7.29 -34.39 28.41
N HIS A 427 7.76 -34.67 29.63
CA HIS A 427 6.89 -34.74 30.81
C HIS A 427 6.25 -33.38 31.18
N GLN A 428 6.86 -32.25 30.83
CA GLN A 428 6.34 -30.91 31.12
C GLN A 428 5.43 -30.32 30.03
N ASP A 429 5.55 -30.78 28.78
CA ASP A 429 4.62 -30.39 27.73
C ASP A 429 3.33 -31.24 27.81
N SER A 430 2.20 -30.54 27.87
CA SER A 430 0.91 -31.06 28.35
C SER A 430 -0.06 -31.43 27.24
N SER A 431 0.37 -31.53 25.97
CA SER A 431 -0.51 -32.07 24.94
C SER A 431 -0.71 -33.58 25.20
N SER A 432 -1.92 -33.97 25.58
CA SER A 432 -2.32 -35.34 25.92
C SER A 432 -2.06 -36.33 24.77
N ASP A 433 -2.03 -35.84 23.54
CA ASP A 433 -2.10 -36.66 22.34
C ASP A 433 -0.70 -37.15 21.90
N HIS A 434 0.35 -36.34 22.14
CA HIS A 434 1.75 -36.78 21.96
C HIS A 434 2.11 -37.94 22.88
N LYS A 435 1.57 -37.96 24.11
CA LYS A 435 1.85 -39.02 25.09
C LYS A 435 1.25 -40.35 24.68
N ALA A 436 0.06 -40.39 24.10
CA ALA A 436 -0.62 -41.64 23.73
C ALA A 436 0.09 -42.40 22.59
N PHE A 437 0.49 -41.70 21.52
CA PHE A 437 1.18 -42.28 20.36
C PHE A 437 2.52 -42.92 20.74
N TRP A 438 3.35 -42.17 21.47
CA TRP A 438 4.65 -42.67 21.91
C TRP A 438 4.56 -43.69 23.03
N GLN A 439 3.56 -43.61 23.92
CA GLN A 439 3.34 -44.67 24.90
C GLN A 439 3.05 -46.03 24.24
N ILE A 440 2.42 -46.07 23.07
CA ILE A 440 2.20 -47.31 22.31
C ILE A 440 3.53 -47.87 21.79
N TYR A 441 4.37 -47.03 21.17
CA TYR A 441 5.72 -47.43 20.73
C TYR A 441 6.62 -47.84 21.90
N LEU A 442 6.66 -47.03 22.97
CA LEU A 442 7.47 -47.28 24.17
C LEU A 442 7.04 -48.54 24.92
N LYS A 443 5.77 -48.94 24.83
CA LYS A 443 5.24 -50.14 25.47
C LYS A 443 5.52 -51.41 24.66
N ASN A 444 5.55 -51.31 23.33
CA ASN A 444 5.58 -52.48 22.44
C ASN A 444 6.90 -52.65 21.68
N GLY A 445 7.78 -51.64 21.65
CA GLY A 445 9.04 -51.66 20.92
C GLY A 445 8.91 -51.53 19.39
N GLU A 446 7.68 -51.54 18.86
CA GLU A 446 7.34 -51.51 17.44
C GLU A 446 6.03 -50.75 17.22
N PHE A 447 5.88 -50.08 16.08
CA PHE A 447 4.60 -49.54 15.62
C PHE A 447 3.85 -50.58 14.79
N ASN A 448 2.70 -51.06 15.26
CA ASN A 448 1.84 -52.01 14.54
C ASN A 448 0.55 -51.32 14.06
N LEU A 449 0.20 -51.49 12.77
CA LEU A 449 -1.02 -50.94 12.16
C LEU A 449 -2.31 -51.33 12.91
N ASP A 450 -2.34 -52.49 13.56
CA ASP A 450 -3.50 -53.00 14.28
C ASP A 450 -3.67 -52.40 15.68
N SER A 451 -2.63 -51.74 16.23
CA SER A 451 -2.65 -51.16 17.58
C SER A 451 -2.85 -49.64 17.61
N ILE A 452 -3.02 -49.02 16.44
CA ILE A 452 -3.26 -47.58 16.28
C ILE A 452 -4.71 -47.26 16.71
N PRO A 453 -4.92 -46.39 17.72
CA PRO A 453 -6.26 -45.97 18.13
C PRO A 453 -7.03 -45.30 16.99
N PRO A 454 -8.37 -45.40 16.93
CA PRO A 454 -9.16 -44.54 16.07
C PRO A 454 -8.92 -43.06 16.43
N ASN A 455 -8.80 -42.19 15.42
CA ASN A 455 -8.48 -40.75 15.55
C ASN A 455 -7.10 -40.45 16.18
N ASN A 456 -6.07 -41.19 15.77
CA ASN A 456 -4.70 -40.96 16.22
C ASN A 456 -4.00 -39.88 15.37
N TYR A 457 -4.30 -38.62 15.68
CA TYR A 457 -3.61 -37.48 15.10
C TYR A 457 -2.48 -37.04 16.02
N PHE A 458 -1.34 -36.72 15.42
CA PHE A 458 -0.20 -36.15 16.12
C PHE A 458 0.35 -34.95 15.36
N ILE A 459 0.87 -33.99 16.12
CA ILE A 459 1.39 -32.74 15.58
C ILE A 459 2.90 -32.75 15.82
N PRO A 460 3.72 -33.33 14.93
CA PRO A 460 5.16 -33.38 15.15
C PRO A 460 5.73 -31.97 15.19
N THR A 461 6.65 -31.72 16.14
CA THR A 461 7.38 -30.45 16.21
C THR A 461 8.27 -30.27 14.98
N GLU A 462 8.61 -29.04 14.63
CA GLU A 462 9.46 -28.71 13.49
C GLU A 462 10.85 -29.39 13.58
N SER A 463 11.35 -29.56 14.80
CA SER A 463 12.56 -30.34 15.08
C SER A 463 12.46 -31.80 14.62
N ARG A 464 11.31 -32.44 14.85
CA ARG A 464 11.07 -33.83 14.45
C ARG A 464 10.83 -33.93 12.95
N LEU A 465 10.13 -32.96 12.36
CA LEU A 465 9.96 -32.87 10.91
C LEU A 465 11.32 -32.78 10.21
N LEU A 466 12.21 -31.91 10.67
CA LEU A 466 13.54 -31.76 10.10
C LEU A 466 14.37 -33.04 10.21
N LYS A 467 14.42 -33.66 11.39
CA LYS A 467 15.11 -34.95 11.60
C LYS A 467 14.57 -36.04 10.67
N TRP A 468 13.26 -36.10 10.49
CA TRP A 468 12.63 -37.07 9.60
C TRP A 468 13.03 -36.84 8.15
N LEU A 469 13.01 -35.58 7.69
CA LEU A 469 13.45 -35.26 6.34
C LEU A 469 14.93 -35.63 6.11
N VAL A 470 15.81 -35.36 7.09
CA VAL A 470 17.23 -35.73 7.00
C VAL A 470 17.42 -37.25 6.96
N HIS A 471 16.63 -38.03 7.70
CA HIS A 471 16.67 -39.50 7.61
C HIS A 471 16.19 -40.02 6.25
N LEU A 472 15.20 -39.35 5.63
CA LEU A 472 14.70 -39.69 4.29
C LEU A 472 15.66 -39.23 3.17
N ASP A 473 16.37 -38.12 3.38
CA ASP A 473 17.35 -37.58 2.44
C ASP A 473 18.60 -37.10 3.17
N ASN A 474 19.59 -37.99 3.29
CA ASN A 474 20.88 -37.70 3.92
C ASN A 474 21.69 -36.60 3.19
N ASN A 475 21.30 -36.21 1.96
CA ASN A 475 21.94 -35.13 1.21
C ASN A 475 21.22 -33.79 1.37
N PHE A 476 20.11 -33.73 2.12
CA PHE A 476 19.39 -32.49 2.37
C PHE A 476 20.30 -31.44 3.01
N GLN A 477 20.39 -30.27 2.39
CA GLN A 477 21.22 -29.17 2.89
C GLN A 477 20.37 -28.21 3.72
N GLU A 478 20.67 -28.16 5.00
CA GLU A 478 20.02 -27.27 5.95
C GLU A 478 20.72 -25.91 6.03
N TRP A 479 19.97 -24.81 6.02
CA TRP A 479 20.50 -23.46 6.22
C TRP A 479 20.37 -22.97 7.67
N PRO A 480 21.10 -21.92 8.09
CA PRO A 480 21.20 -21.51 9.50
C PRO A 480 19.85 -21.28 10.18
N LEU A 481 18.93 -20.56 9.53
CA LEU A 481 17.59 -20.34 10.08
C LEU A 481 16.78 -21.64 10.22
N MET A 482 16.84 -22.57 9.26
CA MET A 482 16.15 -23.86 9.35
C MET A 482 16.66 -24.67 10.55
N LYS A 483 17.98 -24.78 10.70
CA LYS A 483 18.61 -25.46 11.84
C LYS A 483 18.15 -24.88 13.17
N TRP A 484 18.26 -23.56 13.30
CA TRP A 484 17.95 -22.86 14.54
C TRP A 484 16.45 -22.92 14.87
N SER A 485 15.57 -22.60 13.91
CA SER A 485 14.13 -22.64 14.11
C SER A 485 13.61 -24.06 14.38
N CYS A 486 14.27 -25.10 13.87
CA CYS A 486 13.94 -26.48 14.17
C CYS A 486 14.70 -27.04 15.39
N THR A 487 15.38 -26.22 16.17
CA THR A 487 16.00 -26.68 17.42
C THR A 487 14.93 -26.78 18.50
N HIS A 488 14.84 -27.96 19.13
CA HIS A 488 13.88 -28.23 20.20
C HIS A 488 14.16 -27.41 21.46
N PHE A 489 15.43 -27.12 21.74
CA PHE A 489 15.87 -26.29 22.86
C PHE A 489 16.33 -24.92 22.36
N ARG A 490 15.40 -23.97 22.27
CA ARG A 490 15.73 -22.55 22.08
C ARG A 490 15.76 -21.86 23.43
N THR A 491 16.79 -21.07 23.71
CA THR A 491 16.77 -20.24 24.92
C THR A 491 15.61 -19.26 24.85
N ARG A 492 14.77 -19.22 25.89
CA ARG A 492 13.55 -18.37 25.93
C ARG A 492 13.87 -16.92 25.61
N GLU A 493 15.05 -16.44 25.99
CA GLU A 493 15.55 -15.07 25.76
C GLU A 493 15.95 -14.78 24.30
N LEU A 494 16.26 -15.81 23.50
CA LEU A 494 16.66 -15.68 22.10
C LEU A 494 15.55 -16.04 21.11
N ASP A 495 14.46 -16.71 21.55
CA ASP A 495 13.25 -16.87 20.74
C ASP A 495 12.43 -15.57 20.67
N ARG A 496 12.99 -14.58 19.97
CA ARG A 496 12.41 -13.24 19.82
C ARG A 496 11.09 -13.26 19.06
N ARG A 497 10.89 -14.17 18.10
CA ARG A 497 9.58 -14.35 17.44
C ARG A 497 8.51 -14.63 18.49
N ASN A 498 8.75 -15.65 19.33
CA ASN A 498 7.81 -16.05 20.35
C ASN A 498 7.59 -14.95 21.39
N GLN A 499 8.66 -14.29 21.86
CA GLN A 499 8.55 -13.16 22.78
C GLN A 499 7.78 -11.98 22.20
N ASN A 500 8.08 -11.58 20.96
CA ASN A 500 7.49 -10.39 20.35
C ASN A 500 6.00 -10.61 20.11
N LEU A 501 5.61 -11.82 19.68
CA LEU A 501 4.21 -12.18 19.46
C LEU A 501 3.44 -12.30 20.79
N HIS A 502 3.95 -13.05 21.77
CA HIS A 502 3.22 -13.28 23.03
C HIS A 502 3.25 -12.09 24.01
N ASN A 503 4.23 -11.20 23.90
CA ASN A 503 4.35 -10.03 24.76
C ASN A 503 4.04 -8.71 24.04
N LEU A 504 3.57 -8.75 22.77
CA LEU A 504 3.21 -7.58 21.96
C LEU A 504 4.35 -6.54 21.86
N LEU A 505 5.59 -7.02 21.66
CA LEU A 505 6.77 -6.16 21.56
C LEU A 505 7.09 -5.84 20.09
N GLY A 506 7.55 -4.62 19.85
CA GLY A 506 8.07 -4.22 18.54
C GLY A 506 9.36 -4.96 18.17
N VAL A 507 9.61 -5.12 16.86
CA VAL A 507 10.79 -5.83 16.34
C VAL A 507 11.76 -4.83 15.71
N LYS A 508 13.03 -4.82 16.11
CA LYS A 508 14.05 -3.97 15.47
C LYS A 508 14.66 -4.68 14.26
N LYS A 509 15.16 -3.92 13.29
CA LYS A 509 15.89 -4.44 12.11
C LYS A 509 16.99 -5.45 12.48
N LEU A 510 17.78 -5.14 13.51
CA LEU A 510 18.84 -6.04 14.01
C LEU A 510 18.28 -7.36 14.57
N ASP A 511 17.12 -7.33 15.24
CA ASP A 511 16.46 -8.55 15.75
C ASP A 511 16.00 -9.44 14.59
N VAL A 512 15.52 -8.84 13.50
CA VAL A 512 15.14 -9.56 12.28
C VAL A 512 16.36 -10.17 11.61
N ILE A 513 17.44 -9.40 11.43
CA ILE A 513 18.69 -9.92 10.86
C ILE A 513 19.23 -11.07 11.71
N ARG A 514 19.22 -10.93 13.03
CA ARG A 514 19.61 -12.01 13.95
C ARG A 514 18.75 -13.26 13.74
N TYR A 515 17.43 -13.10 13.64
CA TYR A 515 16.50 -14.19 13.37
C TYR A 515 16.82 -14.87 12.03
N LEU A 516 16.92 -14.11 10.94
CA LEU A 516 17.19 -14.61 9.58
C LEU A 516 18.53 -15.36 9.47
N LEU A 517 19.50 -15.00 10.30
CA LEU A 517 20.81 -15.65 10.40
C LEU A 517 20.82 -16.86 11.36
N GLY A 518 19.68 -17.23 11.95
CA GLY A 518 19.55 -18.37 12.84
C GLY A 518 20.20 -18.15 14.21
N ASN A 519 20.09 -16.95 14.77
CA ASN A 519 20.70 -16.56 16.06
C ASN A 519 22.18 -16.98 16.19
N PRO A 520 23.08 -16.38 15.40
CA PRO A 520 24.48 -16.82 15.28
C PRO A 520 25.32 -16.72 16.56
N ASP A 521 24.81 -16.04 17.60
CA ASP A 521 25.45 -15.93 18.92
C ASP A 521 25.00 -17.00 19.92
N GLU A 522 24.01 -17.84 19.58
CA GLU A 522 23.62 -18.96 20.42
C GLU A 522 24.73 -20.03 20.33
N PRO A 523 25.32 -20.48 21.47
CA PRO A 523 26.30 -21.56 21.42
C PRO A 523 25.63 -22.81 20.85
N GLU A 524 26.23 -23.44 19.85
CA GLU A 524 25.77 -24.74 19.34
C GLU A 524 25.61 -25.69 20.52
N ILE A 525 24.37 -26.05 20.86
CA ILE A 525 24.11 -27.13 21.80
C ILE A 525 24.47 -28.40 21.04
N GLN A 526 25.75 -28.79 21.09
CA GLN A 526 26.18 -30.09 20.63
C GLN A 526 25.38 -31.14 21.40
N SER A 527 24.43 -31.80 20.73
CA SER A 527 24.01 -33.12 21.13
C SER A 527 25.28 -33.98 21.08
N ASN A 528 25.87 -34.27 22.23
CA ASN A 528 26.95 -35.24 22.36
C ASN A 528 26.45 -36.61 21.88
N ILE A 529 26.46 -36.85 20.58
CA ILE A 529 26.44 -38.19 20.01
C ILE A 529 27.90 -38.64 20.07
N GLN A 530 28.33 -39.13 21.23
CA GLN A 530 29.46 -40.04 21.22
C GLN A 530 29.01 -41.32 20.51
N PRO A 531 29.73 -41.80 19.48
CA PRO A 531 29.50 -43.14 18.97
C PRO A 531 29.76 -44.12 20.12
N VAL A 532 28.80 -45.02 20.37
CA VAL A 532 28.86 -46.04 21.41
C VAL A 532 30.12 -46.89 21.21
N GLY A 533 31.17 -46.57 21.95
CA GLY A 533 32.39 -47.37 22.04
C GLY A 533 32.24 -48.45 23.11
N ASN A 534 32.09 -49.69 22.66
CA ASN A 534 32.49 -50.97 23.27
C ASN A 534 32.49 -51.08 24.83
N PRO A 535 31.64 -51.93 25.46
CA PRO A 535 31.37 -51.94 26.90
C PRO A 535 32.44 -52.60 27.80
N ASN A 536 33.72 -52.62 27.42
CA ASN A 536 34.78 -53.26 28.22
C ASN A 536 35.99 -52.36 28.47
N ARG A 537 35.92 -51.51 29.52
CA ARG A 537 37.07 -51.22 30.41
C ARG A 537 36.66 -50.48 31.70
N PRO A 538 37.34 -50.73 32.84
CA PRO A 538 36.84 -50.39 34.17
C PRO A 538 37.11 -48.94 34.58
N LYS A 539 36.21 -48.45 35.44
CA LYS A 539 36.20 -47.13 36.10
C LYS A 539 37.50 -46.87 36.88
N ILE A 540 38.13 -45.71 36.65
CA ILE A 540 39.13 -45.14 37.56
C ILE A 540 38.59 -43.83 38.13
N LYS A 541 38.57 -43.76 39.46
CA LYS A 541 38.07 -42.66 40.28
C LYS A 541 39.00 -41.44 40.20
N SER A 542 38.40 -40.25 40.16
CA SER A 542 39.05 -38.96 40.33
C SER A 542 39.56 -38.75 41.76
N ASN A 543 40.75 -38.16 41.91
CA ASN A 543 41.12 -37.34 43.06
C ASN A 543 41.99 -36.16 42.55
N VAL A 544 41.58 -34.95 42.91
CA VAL A 544 42.18 -33.61 42.72
C VAL A 544 43.04 -33.29 43.98
N PRO A 545 43.95 -32.27 44.14
CA PRO A 545 44.33 -31.02 43.38
C PRO A 545 45.88 -30.74 43.34
N PRO A 546 46.44 -29.49 43.27
CA PRO A 546 46.23 -28.31 42.40
C PRO A 546 47.54 -27.68 41.81
N VAL A 547 47.38 -26.76 40.83
CA VAL A 547 48.19 -25.55 40.49
C VAL A 547 49.72 -25.65 40.24
N GLY A 548 50.18 -25.17 39.06
CA GLY A 548 51.57 -24.73 38.86
C GLY A 548 52.05 -24.53 37.41
N ASN A 549 52.06 -23.27 36.96
CA ASN A 549 52.90 -22.52 35.98
C ASN A 549 53.60 -23.18 34.75
N PRO A 550 53.81 -22.41 33.65
CA PRO A 550 54.18 -22.85 32.30
C PRO A 550 55.70 -22.84 32.04
N ASN A 551 56.18 -23.73 31.17
CA ASN A 551 57.26 -23.56 30.17
C ASN A 551 57.52 -24.90 29.43
N ASP A 552 57.60 -24.80 28.09
CA ASP A 552 57.91 -25.74 26.98
C ASP A 552 59.01 -26.83 27.22
N PRO A 553 59.34 -27.82 26.31
CA PRO A 553 58.95 -27.99 24.89
C PRO A 553 58.68 -29.43 24.34
N LYS A 554 58.04 -29.47 23.16
CA LYS A 554 58.07 -30.45 22.03
C LYS A 554 58.72 -31.85 22.23
N ILE A 555 57.94 -32.92 21.97
CA ILE A 555 58.39 -34.13 21.24
C ILE A 555 57.28 -34.64 20.30
N LYS A 556 57.67 -34.87 19.04
CA LYS A 556 56.90 -35.40 17.90
C LYS A 556 56.67 -36.92 18.03
N SER A 557 55.57 -37.45 17.50
CA SER A 557 55.58 -38.79 16.91
C SER A 557 54.65 -38.89 15.69
N ASN A 558 55.16 -39.60 14.68
CA ASN A 558 54.68 -39.71 13.30
C ASN A 558 53.58 -40.78 13.12
N VAL A 559 52.59 -40.51 12.27
CA VAL A 559 51.96 -41.50 11.38
C VAL A 559 51.66 -40.82 10.01
N PRO A 560 52.05 -41.40 8.86
CA PRO A 560 51.84 -40.84 7.51
C PRO A 560 50.43 -41.15 6.92
N PRO A 561 50.06 -40.54 5.77
CA PRO A 561 48.73 -39.98 5.52
C PRO A 561 47.79 -40.91 4.73
N VAL A 562 46.48 -40.72 4.91
CA VAL A 562 45.44 -41.27 4.02
C VAL A 562 44.50 -40.14 3.60
N GLY A 563 44.48 -39.86 2.29
CA GLY A 563 43.37 -39.21 1.57
C GLY A 563 43.14 -37.73 1.84
N ASN A 564 43.72 -36.87 0.99
CA ASN A 564 43.38 -35.45 0.86
C ASN A 564 41.94 -35.28 0.33
N PRO A 565 40.98 -34.73 1.10
CA PRO A 565 39.63 -34.45 0.62
C PRO A 565 39.55 -33.02 0.06
N ASN A 566 40.50 -32.66 -0.80
CA ASN A 566 40.34 -31.51 -1.70
C ASN A 566 39.92 -32.04 -3.08
N ASP A 567 38.66 -32.43 -3.17
CA ASP A 567 37.95 -32.55 -4.45
C ASP A 567 36.97 -31.36 -4.50
N PRO A 568 37.05 -30.45 -5.49
CA PRO A 568 36.39 -29.15 -5.42
C PRO A 568 34.91 -29.27 -5.80
N LYS A 569 34.04 -29.40 -4.79
CA LYS A 569 32.61 -29.09 -4.93
C LYS A 569 32.33 -27.75 -4.25
N ILE A 570 32.13 -26.73 -5.10
CA ILE A 570 31.42 -25.46 -4.89
C ILE A 570 31.45 -24.94 -3.44
N LYS A 571 32.46 -24.13 -3.11
CA LYS A 571 32.41 -23.27 -1.92
C LYS A 571 31.28 -22.26 -2.11
N SER A 572 30.31 -22.22 -1.19
CA SER A 572 29.34 -21.12 -1.16
C SER A 572 30.09 -19.80 -0.96
N ASN A 573 29.88 -18.81 -1.83
CA ASN A 573 30.45 -17.46 -1.71
C ASN A 573 29.74 -16.60 -0.63
N VAL A 574 29.04 -17.25 0.31
CA VAL A 574 28.27 -16.58 1.36
C VAL A 574 29.14 -16.45 2.62
N PRO A 575 29.49 -15.23 3.08
CA PRO A 575 30.20 -15.02 4.35
C PRO A 575 29.49 -15.73 5.52
N PRO A 576 30.23 -16.20 6.54
CA PRO A 576 29.64 -16.84 7.70
C PRO A 576 28.56 -15.96 8.36
N ALA A 577 27.44 -16.56 8.77
CA ALA A 577 26.32 -15.85 9.40
C ALA A 577 26.77 -14.99 10.61
N GLN A 578 27.77 -15.47 11.37
CA GLN A 578 28.38 -14.72 12.48
C GLN A 578 29.12 -13.45 12.05
N GLU A 579 29.82 -13.46 10.91
CA GLU A 579 30.53 -12.28 10.41
C GLU A 579 29.53 -11.23 9.93
N THR A 580 28.53 -11.65 9.15
CA THR A 580 27.45 -10.78 8.68
C THR A 580 26.66 -10.17 9.85
N PHE A 581 26.36 -10.95 10.89
CA PHE A 581 25.68 -10.41 12.06
C PHE A 581 26.54 -9.36 12.79
N LYS A 582 27.83 -9.61 13.00
CA LYS A 582 28.76 -8.64 13.61
C LYS A 582 28.87 -7.34 12.81
N GLU A 583 28.83 -7.43 11.48
CA GLU A 583 28.79 -6.23 10.62
C GLU A 583 27.48 -5.45 10.80
N SER A 584 26.34 -6.14 10.87
CA SER A 584 25.05 -5.50 11.14
C SER A 584 24.99 -4.89 12.55
N GLU A 585 25.56 -5.55 13.56
CA GLU A 585 25.66 -5.00 14.92
C GLU A 585 26.48 -3.71 14.96
N LYS A 586 27.60 -3.65 14.23
CA LYS A 586 28.41 -2.43 14.12
C LYS A 586 27.63 -1.27 13.51
N LYS A 587 26.68 -1.54 12.61
CA LYS A 587 25.80 -0.52 12.02
C LYS A 587 24.73 -0.05 13.02
N GLY A 588 24.25 -0.93 13.90
CA GLY A 588 23.30 -0.59 14.97
C GLY A 588 22.06 0.15 14.45
N ASN A 589 21.84 1.38 14.92
CA ASN A 589 20.70 2.21 14.51
C ASN A 589 20.78 2.70 13.05
N SER A 590 21.94 2.59 12.39
CA SER A 590 22.13 2.98 10.99
C SER A 590 21.73 1.90 10.00
N LEU A 591 21.16 0.78 10.46
CA LEU A 591 20.64 -0.28 9.60
C LEU A 591 19.47 0.23 8.75
N SER A 592 19.56 0.00 7.45
CA SER A 592 18.52 0.30 6.48
C SER A 592 17.60 -0.91 6.26
N VAL A 593 16.44 -0.69 5.64
CA VAL A 593 15.57 -1.78 5.17
C VAL A 593 16.30 -2.70 4.20
N LYS A 594 17.13 -2.11 3.33
CA LYS A 594 17.95 -2.85 2.37
C LYS A 594 18.88 -3.86 3.04
N ASP A 595 19.47 -3.52 4.18
CA ASP A 595 20.31 -4.47 4.93
C ASP A 595 19.52 -5.73 5.36
N VAL A 596 18.26 -5.57 5.74
CA VAL A 596 17.38 -6.71 6.09
C VAL A 596 17.05 -7.54 4.86
N ILE A 597 16.68 -6.89 3.74
CA ILE A 597 16.35 -7.56 2.47
C ILE A 597 17.54 -8.29 1.88
N ASP A 598 18.74 -7.71 1.93
CA ASP A 598 19.97 -8.35 1.46
C ASP A 598 20.28 -9.63 2.26
N VAL A 599 20.10 -9.57 3.59
CA VAL A 599 20.26 -10.76 4.45
C VAL A 599 19.17 -11.80 4.17
N TYR A 600 17.91 -11.38 4.07
CA TYR A 600 16.79 -12.28 3.78
C TYR A 600 17.00 -13.00 2.45
N SER A 601 17.28 -12.24 1.39
CA SER A 601 17.48 -12.77 0.04
C SER A 601 18.61 -13.80 0.03
N LYS A 602 19.76 -13.44 0.61
CA LYS A 602 20.99 -14.25 0.54
C LYS A 602 20.97 -15.48 1.45
N TYR A 603 20.54 -15.36 2.70
CA TYR A 603 20.66 -16.42 3.71
C TYR A 603 19.38 -17.25 3.86
N VAL A 604 18.25 -16.76 3.35
CA VAL A 604 16.97 -17.44 3.48
C VAL A 604 16.37 -17.71 2.11
N LYS A 605 15.96 -16.70 1.34
CA LYS A 605 15.21 -16.89 0.10
C LYS A 605 15.98 -17.76 -0.90
N THR A 606 17.24 -17.43 -1.19
CA THR A 606 18.10 -18.22 -2.09
C THR A 606 18.27 -19.66 -1.60
N GLN A 607 18.55 -19.87 -0.31
CA GLN A 607 18.72 -21.20 0.27
C GLN A 607 17.44 -22.04 0.18
N PHE A 608 16.29 -21.39 0.37
CA PHE A 608 14.99 -22.01 0.22
C PHE A 608 14.74 -22.42 -1.23
N LEU A 609 15.01 -21.53 -2.20
CA LEU A 609 14.84 -21.81 -3.62
C LEU A 609 15.78 -22.94 -4.09
N GLU A 610 17.04 -22.95 -3.66
CA GLU A 610 18.00 -24.05 -3.90
C GLU A 610 17.47 -25.38 -3.34
N ALA A 611 16.88 -25.35 -2.14
CA ALA A 611 16.24 -26.53 -1.56
C ALA A 611 15.01 -26.98 -2.36
N LEU A 612 14.20 -26.07 -2.92
CA LEU A 612 13.10 -26.44 -3.82
C LEU A 612 13.61 -27.08 -5.12
N GLU A 613 14.69 -26.55 -5.68
CA GLU A 613 15.34 -27.10 -6.88
C GLU A 613 15.88 -28.52 -6.66
N GLN A 614 16.45 -28.81 -5.48
CA GLN A 614 16.89 -30.16 -5.11
C GLN A 614 15.75 -31.20 -5.21
N PHE A 615 14.50 -30.77 -5.05
CA PHE A 615 13.31 -31.62 -5.14
C PHE A 615 12.65 -31.59 -6.52
N GLY A 616 13.20 -30.85 -7.49
CA GLY A 616 12.66 -30.67 -8.83
C GLY A 616 11.50 -29.67 -8.91
N TRP A 617 11.33 -28.83 -7.89
CA TRP A 617 10.22 -27.88 -7.77
C TRP A 617 10.60 -26.48 -8.26
N ASN A 618 10.98 -26.38 -9.54
CA ASN A 618 11.31 -25.09 -10.16
C ASN A 618 10.08 -24.33 -10.68
N ASP A 619 10.28 -23.06 -10.99
CA ASP A 619 9.27 -22.09 -11.45
C ASP A 619 8.48 -22.54 -12.67
N GLN A 620 9.17 -23.14 -13.64
CA GLN A 620 8.59 -23.54 -14.92
C GLN A 620 7.71 -24.78 -14.81
N CYS A 621 7.96 -25.65 -13.82
CA CYS A 621 7.21 -26.87 -13.62
C CYS A 621 5.88 -26.68 -12.87
N GLN A 622 5.64 -25.54 -12.21
CA GLN A 622 4.51 -25.36 -11.29
C GLN A 622 3.53 -24.23 -11.63
N GLY A 623 3.72 -23.53 -12.76
CA GLY A 623 2.84 -22.42 -13.17
C GLY A 623 2.79 -21.29 -12.13
N TYR A 624 3.89 -21.09 -11.40
CA TYR A 624 4.04 -20.02 -10.43
C TYR A 624 4.49 -18.74 -11.13
N ILE A 625 3.83 -17.62 -10.82
CA ILE A 625 4.24 -16.29 -11.25
C ILE A 625 4.69 -15.54 -9.99
N PRO A 626 5.93 -15.00 -9.94
CA PRO A 626 6.41 -14.21 -8.82
C PRO A 626 5.44 -13.09 -8.44
N LEU A 627 5.31 -12.84 -7.14
CA LEU A 627 4.37 -11.82 -6.64
C LEU A 627 4.71 -10.44 -7.22
N GLU A 628 5.99 -10.09 -7.29
CA GLU A 628 6.46 -8.84 -7.87
C GLU A 628 5.96 -8.65 -9.31
N THR A 629 6.14 -9.66 -10.16
CA THR A 629 5.62 -9.66 -11.54
C THR A 629 4.10 -9.51 -11.59
N GLN A 630 3.36 -10.15 -10.67
CA GLN A 630 1.90 -9.98 -10.59
C GLN A 630 1.49 -8.56 -10.19
N LEU A 631 2.21 -7.93 -9.25
CA LEU A 631 1.96 -6.56 -8.81
C LEU A 631 2.28 -5.55 -9.92
N GLU A 632 3.41 -5.74 -10.62
CA GLU A 632 3.82 -4.91 -11.75
C GLU A 632 2.84 -5.00 -12.92
N ASP A 633 2.44 -6.21 -13.34
CA ASP A 633 1.48 -6.39 -14.43
C ASP A 633 0.14 -5.73 -14.10
N LEU A 634 -0.31 -5.86 -12.85
CA LEU A 634 -1.56 -5.23 -12.40
C LEU A 634 -1.45 -3.70 -12.41
N ALA A 635 -0.35 -3.15 -11.89
CA ALA A 635 -0.10 -1.71 -11.88
C ALA A 635 0.01 -1.14 -13.30
N ASN A 636 0.71 -1.83 -14.20
CA ASN A 636 0.85 -1.43 -15.61
C ASN A 636 -0.47 -1.56 -16.39
N SER A 637 -1.34 -2.50 -15.99
CA SER A 637 -2.63 -2.67 -16.66
C SER A 637 -3.60 -1.52 -16.39
N LEU A 638 -3.43 -0.81 -15.27
CA LEU A 638 -4.18 0.42 -15.00
C LEU A 638 -3.88 1.55 -16.00
N ASP A 639 -2.75 1.50 -16.72
CA ASP A 639 -2.42 2.49 -17.76
C ASP A 639 -3.17 2.26 -19.08
N LYS A 640 -3.76 1.07 -19.28
CA LYS A 640 -4.39 0.66 -20.54
C LYS A 640 -5.72 1.37 -20.86
N GLN A 641 -6.16 2.35 -20.07
CA GLN A 641 -7.43 3.05 -20.29
C GLN A 641 -7.31 4.55 -20.59
N VAL A 642 -6.20 4.98 -21.19
CA VAL A 642 -6.01 6.37 -21.63
C VAL A 642 -6.39 6.60 -23.11
N GLU A 643 -6.59 5.56 -23.93
CA GLU A 643 -6.70 5.75 -25.40
C GLU A 643 -8.12 5.68 -26.01
N GLU A 644 -9.15 5.24 -25.28
CA GLU A 644 -10.47 4.96 -25.90
C GLU A 644 -11.57 6.01 -25.64
N SER A 645 -11.37 7.02 -24.78
CA SER A 645 -12.39 8.06 -24.58
C SER A 645 -12.31 9.25 -25.55
N ASP A 646 -11.19 9.43 -26.25
CA ASP A 646 -10.98 10.60 -27.14
C ASP A 646 -11.13 10.28 -28.65
N ARG A 647 -11.47 9.04 -29.02
CA ARG A 647 -11.68 8.64 -30.43
C ARG A 647 -13.13 8.65 -30.90
N THR A 648 -14.08 8.94 -30.02
CA THR A 648 -15.51 9.04 -30.37
C THR A 648 -16.19 10.14 -29.56
N SER A 649 -15.89 11.40 -29.89
CA SER A 649 -16.77 12.54 -29.58
C SER A 649 -16.62 13.60 -30.66
#